data_AF-A0A498JS94-F1
#
_entry.id   AF-A0A498JS94-F1
#
_cell.length_a   1.000
_cell.length_b   1.000
_cell.length_c   1.000
_cell.angle_alpha   90.00
_cell.angle_beta   90.00
_cell.angle_gamma   90.00
#
_symmetry.space_group_name_H-M   'P 1'
#
loop_
_entity.id
_entity.type
_entity.pdbx_description
1 polymer ?
#
loop_
_entity_poly.entity_id
_entity_poly.type
_entity_poly.pdbx_seq_one_letter_code
_entity_poly.pdbx_strand_id
1 'polypeptide(L)'
;MTASDLYGAKGVRGSHKNGENVGSAKTATSTNQTTRTTQPQTNEGQREEKQRAKPVTIVVGSHIWVENPVWIDGEVLNIKGDDAEIQTSGGSKVVAKLSKIYPKDTETPPGGVDDMTKLSYLHEPGVLHNLATRYEINEIYTYTGNILIAINPFQSLSHLYDADMMERYNGVPYGELRPHVFAIADAAYREMIKEGKGNSILVSGESGAGKTETTKMLMRYLAYLGGNAAAEGRTVEQKVLESNPVLEAFGNAKTVRNNNSSRFGKFVEIQFDKCGRISGAAIRTYLLERSRVCQISDSERNYHCFYLLCAAPPQEIEKYKLGEPKLYHYLNQSNCYELDGTSDQHNYLSTRRAMDVVGINAVEQEAIFRVVAAILHLGNIDFANGGDNDSSVLKNDESLFHLQMTAELLMCNPRALEDALCKRVMVTPEEIIKKSLDPHGATVSRDGLAKTIYSRLFDWLVDKINFSIGQDPNSKCLIGVLDIYGFESFKTNSFEQFCINYTNEKLQQHFNKHVFKTQQEEYTKEEIDWSYIEFVDNKDVLDLIEQTFKDHKRFIKPKLTRSDFTIVHYAGEVALVPVQYQSDQFLDKNKDYIVPEHRDLLSASTCSFVAGLFPPLTEEVAKSSKFSSISSRFKLQLQQLMEILNSTEPHYIRCIKPNNVLKPAVFENDNVMQQLRSGGVLEAVRIKCAGYPTYRSFSEFLSRFRVLAPEVLKMDCPENEACEKILVKMGLRGYQIGKTKVFLRAGQMAELDAKRILLLGDSSKVIQTRGRTRITRKKYVSTREASICVQSFCKGELVRKLFKLKKREISAVKIQKTARKRLARKDYLRIKFASTILQAGVRAVAARDEFRYRVNAAIIIQTGLRAMAARYDFRCRINAATGLRAMAARDVFRCRINAAVIIQTGLRAMAARDVFRCRAQSKPKVIVQTDLETKIAETPKLEPSVQANVSKVDATDLLPYYQTDLEKEKVEEATNAESSLLTNVSRGFEIDALSKSQVAQVEIEDACSITEDLSSPDQNAERVKILTAEVESLKVMLQAEKQRANECERRYVEARVSSEEGRRKLEETERIVLQLQESLNRMIYCMSNQVSELKTILSTASKSSSTTSGPLVRHEGFDSISSNSDYSSTDSDFTFPAPATSSVNFSSTGPSSIQLIVQDVSGGEVSGSENEKEGAFDDFF
;
A
#
# COMPACT_ATOMS: atom_id res chain seq x y z
N MET A 1 -46.19 2.63 44.58
CA MET A 1 -47.67 2.63 44.71
C MET A 1 -48.27 1.99 43.47
N THR A 2 -49.55 1.64 43.53
CA THR A 2 -50.33 0.89 42.53
C THR A 2 -50.46 1.56 41.15
N ALA A 3 -50.07 0.81 40.11
CA ALA A 3 -50.93 0.21 39.07
C ALA A 3 -52.15 0.93 38.43
N SER A 4 -52.38 0.54 37.16
CA SER A 4 -53.64 0.39 36.40
C SER A 4 -54.25 1.53 35.56
N ASP A 5 -54.14 1.34 34.23
CA ASP A 5 -55.22 1.11 33.24
C ASP A 5 -56.45 2.03 33.12
N LEU A 6 -56.93 2.25 31.88
CA LEU A 6 -58.37 2.31 31.55
C LEU A 6 -58.71 2.16 30.04
N TYR A 7 -59.86 1.52 29.76
CA TYR A 7 -60.60 1.35 28.47
C TYR A 7 -59.99 0.56 27.28
N GLY A 8 -60.72 -0.35 26.59
CA GLY A 8 -61.99 -1.04 26.95
C GLY A 8 -62.87 -1.61 25.80
N ALA A 9 -63.47 -2.79 26.03
CA ALA A 9 -64.74 -3.33 25.46
C ALA A 9 -64.86 -3.75 23.94
N LYS A 10 -65.85 -4.58 23.48
CA LYS A 10 -66.47 -5.85 23.98
C LYS A 10 -67.48 -6.47 22.94
N GLY A 11 -67.46 -7.80 22.71
CA GLY A 11 -68.61 -8.64 22.20
C GLY A 11 -68.91 -8.71 20.67
N VAL A 12 -69.85 -9.53 20.14
CA VAL A 12 -70.18 -11.00 20.32
C VAL A 12 -71.28 -11.50 19.33
N ARG A 13 -71.25 -12.79 18.91
CA ARG A 13 -72.27 -13.63 18.18
C ARG A 13 -72.62 -13.37 16.68
N GLY A 14 -72.41 -14.39 15.84
CA GLY A 14 -72.81 -14.47 14.41
C GLY A 14 -74.15 -15.18 14.08
N SER A 15 -74.35 -15.64 12.83
CA SER A 15 -75.47 -16.51 12.37
C SER A 15 -75.36 -17.09 10.93
N HIS A 16 -75.69 -18.38 10.77
CA HIS A 16 -76.45 -19.06 9.67
C HIS A 16 -76.12 -19.02 8.14
N LYS A 17 -75.95 -20.22 7.54
CA LYS A 17 -76.86 -20.98 6.61
C LYS A 17 -76.42 -21.44 5.18
N ASN A 18 -76.72 -22.73 4.91
CA ASN A 18 -77.25 -23.39 3.68
C ASN A 18 -76.35 -23.86 2.48
N GLY A 19 -76.82 -24.96 1.84
CA GLY A 19 -76.30 -25.64 0.62
C GLY A 19 -75.46 -26.89 0.95
N GLU A 20 -75.89 -28.16 0.90
CA GLU A 20 -76.59 -29.00 -0.11
C GLU A 20 -75.79 -29.33 -1.39
N ASN A 21 -75.82 -30.53 -2.01
CA ASN A 21 -76.05 -31.93 -1.56
C ASN A 21 -75.66 -32.90 -2.74
N VAL A 22 -75.74 -34.23 -2.54
CA VAL A 22 -75.65 -35.32 -3.58
C VAL A 22 -74.24 -35.61 -4.14
N GLY A 23 -73.77 -36.87 -4.31
CA GLY A 23 -74.30 -38.15 -3.80
C GLY A 23 -73.80 -39.41 -4.56
N SER A 24 -73.67 -40.54 -3.84
CA SER A 24 -73.47 -41.93 -4.34
C SER A 24 -72.11 -42.29 -5.00
N ALA A 25 -71.66 -43.55 -5.09
CA ALA A 25 -71.83 -44.74 -4.22
C ALA A 25 -70.86 -45.90 -4.58
N LYS A 26 -70.48 -46.70 -3.56
CA LYS A 26 -70.22 -48.17 -3.58
C LYS A 26 -69.12 -48.81 -4.49
N THR A 27 -68.05 -49.27 -3.82
CA THR A 27 -67.46 -50.64 -3.82
C THR A 27 -67.17 -51.39 -5.14
N ALA A 28 -65.92 -51.87 -5.36
CA ALA A 28 -65.48 -53.24 -4.96
C ALA A 28 -64.09 -53.70 -5.53
N THR A 29 -63.32 -54.41 -4.69
CA THR A 29 -62.38 -55.54 -4.96
C THR A 29 -61.36 -55.59 -6.12
N SER A 30 -60.08 -55.61 -5.72
CA SER A 30 -59.04 -56.66 -5.94
C SER A 30 -58.15 -56.77 -7.21
N THR A 31 -56.88 -57.11 -6.90
CA THR A 31 -55.85 -57.87 -7.65
C THR A 31 -55.09 -57.27 -8.84
N ASN A 32 -53.76 -57.20 -8.64
CA ASN A 32 -52.65 -57.49 -9.56
C ASN A 32 -52.67 -56.92 -11.00
N GLN A 33 -51.69 -56.07 -11.32
CA GLN A 33 -50.47 -56.53 -12.01
C GLN A 33 -49.33 -55.47 -12.04
N THR A 34 -48.12 -55.93 -12.34
CA THR A 34 -46.87 -55.16 -12.35
C THR A 34 -46.69 -54.38 -13.64
N THR A 35 -46.45 -53.06 -13.60
CA THR A 35 -45.64 -52.35 -14.62
C THR A 35 -45.17 -50.97 -14.15
N ARG A 36 -44.25 -50.36 -14.89
CA ARG A 36 -43.62 -49.05 -14.60
C ARG A 36 -44.56 -47.88 -14.91
N THR A 37 -44.68 -46.94 -13.97
CA THR A 37 -45.07 -45.54 -14.21
C THR A 37 -44.16 -44.66 -13.34
N THR A 38 -43.35 -43.75 -13.90
CA THR A 38 -43.73 -42.37 -14.25
C THR A 38 -44.63 -41.69 -13.20
N GLN A 39 -44.00 -41.03 -12.22
CA GLN A 39 -44.64 -39.97 -11.45
C GLN A 39 -44.46 -38.62 -12.16
N PRO A 40 -45.45 -37.71 -12.10
CA PRO A 40 -45.39 -36.41 -12.78
C PRO A 40 -44.56 -35.40 -11.99
N GLN A 41 -43.87 -34.50 -12.69
CA GLN A 41 -43.24 -33.33 -12.08
C GLN A 41 -44.32 -32.31 -11.67
N THR A 42 -44.34 -31.93 -10.40
CA THR A 42 -45.09 -30.77 -9.90
C THR A 42 -44.35 -29.49 -10.29
N ASN A 43 -44.99 -28.65 -11.12
CA ASN A 43 -44.40 -27.40 -11.61
C ASN A 43 -44.43 -26.27 -10.55
N GLU A 44 -43.57 -26.39 -9.53
CA GLU A 44 -43.14 -25.28 -8.67
C GLU A 44 -41.62 -25.14 -8.76
N GLY A 45 -41.14 -24.58 -9.89
CA GLY A 45 -39.70 -24.55 -10.19
C GLY A 45 -39.27 -23.69 -11.38
N GLN A 46 -40.07 -22.68 -11.78
CA GLN A 46 -39.69 -21.75 -12.86
C GLN A 46 -40.06 -20.29 -12.54
N ARG A 47 -39.42 -19.72 -11.51
CA ARG A 47 -39.34 -18.25 -11.35
C ARG A 47 -38.16 -17.73 -10.52
N GLU A 48 -37.06 -18.48 -10.48
CA GLU A 48 -35.77 -17.86 -10.11
C GLU A 48 -35.25 -17.08 -11.32
N GLU A 49 -35.03 -15.77 -11.13
CA GLU A 49 -34.43 -14.92 -12.16
C GLU A 49 -32.98 -15.32 -12.41
N LYS A 50 -32.49 -15.12 -13.64
CA LYS A 50 -31.08 -15.31 -13.98
C LYS A 50 -30.21 -14.32 -13.22
N GLN A 51 -29.76 -14.71 -12.02
CA GLN A 51 -28.85 -13.92 -11.18
C GLN A 51 -27.46 -13.83 -11.82
N ARG A 52 -27.30 -12.94 -12.80
CA ARG A 52 -26.00 -12.32 -13.07
C ARG A 52 -25.50 -11.72 -11.76
N ALA A 53 -24.22 -11.95 -11.46
CA ALA A 53 -23.60 -11.37 -10.27
C ALA A 53 -23.84 -9.85 -10.24
N LYS A 54 -24.27 -9.33 -9.09
CA LYS A 54 -24.42 -7.87 -8.92
C LYS A 54 -23.07 -7.21 -9.18
N PRO A 55 -23.02 -6.10 -9.93
CA PRO A 55 -21.76 -5.39 -10.14
C PRO A 55 -21.19 -4.93 -8.79
N VAL A 56 -19.86 -4.89 -8.71
CA VAL A 56 -19.12 -4.33 -7.58
C VAL A 56 -19.64 -2.92 -7.27
N THR A 57 -19.79 -2.58 -5.99
CA THR A 57 -20.42 -1.34 -5.53
C THR A 57 -19.57 -0.12 -5.88
N ILE A 58 -19.67 0.37 -7.12
CA ILE A 58 -19.04 1.60 -7.60
C ILE A 58 -19.67 2.78 -6.85
N VAL A 59 -18.84 3.56 -6.17
CA VAL A 59 -19.22 4.77 -5.42
C VAL A 59 -18.46 6.00 -5.93
N VAL A 60 -18.90 7.19 -5.57
CA VAL A 60 -18.14 8.43 -5.82
C VAL A 60 -16.76 8.34 -5.17
N GLY A 61 -15.71 8.73 -5.90
CA GLY A 61 -14.30 8.53 -5.54
C GLY A 61 -13.72 7.16 -5.93
N SER A 62 -14.47 6.28 -6.62
CA SER A 62 -13.93 5.01 -7.12
C SER A 62 -13.08 5.23 -8.37
N HIS A 63 -11.89 4.63 -8.41
CA HIS A 63 -11.13 4.49 -9.65
C HIS A 63 -11.69 3.36 -10.52
N ILE A 64 -11.82 3.63 -11.81
CA ILE A 64 -12.55 2.79 -12.77
C ILE A 64 -11.89 2.82 -14.15
N TRP A 65 -12.34 1.89 -15.00
CA TRP A 65 -12.14 1.88 -16.45
C TRP A 65 -13.45 2.22 -17.16
N VAL A 66 -13.38 3.05 -18.19
CA VAL A 66 -14.51 3.42 -19.06
C VAL A 66 -14.17 3.13 -20.52
N GLU A 67 -15.17 2.65 -21.27
CA GLU A 67 -15.03 2.29 -22.69
C GLU A 67 -14.99 3.55 -23.56
N ASN A 68 -13.83 3.88 -24.14
CA ASN A 68 -13.65 5.03 -25.04
C ASN A 68 -12.30 4.97 -25.79
N PRO A 69 -12.28 4.82 -27.13
CA PRO A 69 -12.89 3.70 -27.83
C PRO A 69 -12.42 2.31 -27.35
N VAL A 70 -11.33 2.22 -26.57
CA VAL A 70 -10.88 0.98 -25.91
C VAL A 70 -11.21 1.04 -24.43
N TRP A 71 -10.23 1.35 -23.57
CA TRP A 71 -10.37 1.49 -22.13
C TRP A 71 -9.49 2.64 -21.66
N ILE A 72 -10.08 3.61 -20.97
CA ILE A 72 -9.37 4.73 -20.32
C ILE A 72 -9.68 4.67 -18.84
N ASP A 73 -8.71 4.98 -17.98
CA ASP A 73 -8.93 5.09 -16.55
C ASP A 73 -9.44 6.46 -16.12
N GLY A 74 -10.16 6.47 -15.00
CA GLY A 74 -10.70 7.68 -14.41
C GLY A 74 -11.25 7.47 -13.00
N GLU A 75 -11.82 8.53 -12.47
CA GLU A 75 -12.44 8.57 -11.14
C GLU A 75 -13.91 9.00 -11.26
N VAL A 76 -14.80 8.34 -10.51
CA VAL A 76 -16.22 8.67 -10.48
C VAL A 76 -16.46 9.92 -9.63
N LEU A 77 -16.76 11.05 -10.28
CA LEU A 77 -17.09 12.31 -9.59
C LEU A 77 -18.52 12.33 -9.04
N ASN A 78 -19.47 11.68 -9.72
CA ASN A 78 -20.89 11.74 -9.39
C ASN A 78 -21.65 10.54 -9.98
N ILE A 79 -22.78 10.17 -9.39
CA ILE A 79 -23.66 9.11 -9.90
C ILE A 79 -25.10 9.64 -9.93
N LYS A 80 -25.72 9.62 -11.11
CA LYS A 80 -27.06 10.18 -11.38
C LYS A 80 -27.97 9.07 -11.93
N GLY A 81 -28.46 8.22 -11.03
CA GLY A 81 -29.21 7.02 -11.41
C GLY A 81 -28.27 5.99 -12.05
N ASP A 82 -28.59 5.56 -13.28
CA ASP A 82 -27.79 4.56 -14.02
C ASP A 82 -26.51 5.13 -14.65
N ASP A 83 -26.37 6.46 -14.76
CA ASP A 83 -25.24 7.14 -15.39
C ASP A 83 -24.26 7.70 -14.33
N ALA A 84 -22.96 7.54 -14.58
CA ALA A 84 -21.89 8.09 -13.76
C ALA A 84 -21.12 9.19 -14.52
N GLU A 85 -20.81 10.29 -13.82
CA GLU A 85 -19.93 11.36 -14.31
C GLU A 85 -18.49 11.02 -13.90
N ILE A 86 -17.61 10.88 -14.89
CA ILE A 86 -16.25 10.35 -14.74
C ILE A 86 -15.26 11.44 -15.16
N GLN A 87 -14.21 11.64 -14.38
CA GLN A 87 -13.03 12.40 -14.80
C GLN A 87 -11.93 11.43 -15.20
N THR A 88 -11.50 11.46 -16.47
CA THR A 88 -10.39 10.62 -16.95
C THR A 88 -9.04 11.17 -16.50
N SER A 89 -8.01 10.31 -16.50
CA SER A 89 -6.62 10.71 -16.22
C SER A 89 -6.10 11.83 -17.14
N GLY A 90 -6.65 11.95 -18.35
CA GLY A 90 -6.41 13.06 -19.28
C GLY A 90 -7.23 14.34 -19.01
N GLY A 91 -7.85 14.47 -17.83
CA GLY A 91 -8.62 15.65 -17.41
C GLY A 91 -9.97 15.84 -18.12
N SER A 92 -10.36 14.93 -19.02
CA SER A 92 -11.62 15.00 -19.76
C SER A 92 -12.78 14.44 -18.94
N LYS A 93 -13.98 15.01 -19.09
CA LYS A 93 -15.18 14.48 -18.44
C LYS A 93 -15.97 13.60 -19.40
N VAL A 94 -16.30 12.39 -18.97
CA VAL A 94 -17.07 11.38 -19.71
C VAL A 94 -18.29 11.00 -18.88
N VAL A 95 -19.43 10.78 -19.51
CA VAL A 95 -20.63 10.22 -18.87
C VAL A 95 -20.85 8.82 -19.43
N ALA A 96 -20.94 7.82 -18.56
CA ALA A 96 -21.13 6.43 -18.96
C ALA A 96 -22.06 5.69 -17.99
N LYS A 97 -22.76 4.68 -18.52
CA LYS A 97 -23.65 3.82 -17.74
C LYS A 97 -22.85 2.92 -16.80
N LEU A 98 -23.35 2.73 -15.58
CA LEU A 98 -22.78 1.81 -14.57
C LEU A 98 -22.58 0.38 -15.12
N SER A 99 -23.39 -0.05 -16.09
CA SER A 99 -23.26 -1.36 -16.77
C SER A 99 -22.13 -1.46 -17.79
N LYS A 100 -21.45 -0.36 -18.13
CA LYS A 100 -20.25 -0.30 -19.00
C LYS A 100 -18.97 0.07 -18.25
N ILE A 101 -19.04 0.24 -16.93
CA ILE A 101 -17.93 0.66 -16.08
C ILE A 101 -17.35 -0.55 -15.36
N TYR A 102 -16.02 -0.67 -15.38
CA TYR A 102 -15.30 -1.74 -14.67
C TYR A 102 -14.44 -1.14 -13.57
N PRO A 103 -14.35 -1.75 -12.37
CA PRO A 103 -13.49 -1.23 -11.31
C PRO A 103 -12.01 -1.33 -11.69
N LYS A 104 -11.21 -0.32 -11.33
CA LYS A 104 -9.75 -0.36 -11.46
C LYS A 104 -9.16 -0.96 -10.19
N ASP A 105 -8.20 -1.87 -10.35
CA ASP A 105 -7.41 -2.39 -9.25
C ASP A 105 -6.32 -1.37 -8.88
N THR A 106 -6.23 -1.02 -7.59
CA THR A 106 -5.28 -0.04 -7.04
C THR A 106 -4.18 -0.68 -6.18
N GLU A 107 -4.26 -1.99 -5.90
CA GLU A 107 -3.20 -2.74 -5.20
C GLU A 107 -2.31 -3.54 -6.17
N THR A 108 -2.57 -3.46 -7.49
CA THR A 108 -1.70 -4.05 -8.52
C THR A 108 -0.28 -3.48 -8.42
N PRO A 109 0.79 -4.31 -8.36
CA PRO A 109 2.16 -3.81 -8.27
C PRO A 109 2.56 -2.94 -9.48
N PRO A 110 3.49 -1.97 -9.32
CA PRO A 110 3.90 -1.10 -10.42
C PRO A 110 4.52 -1.82 -11.64
N GLY A 111 5.01 -3.06 -11.48
CA GLY A 111 5.49 -3.91 -12.58
C GLY A 111 4.46 -4.93 -13.08
N GLY A 112 3.18 -4.73 -12.76
CA GLY A 112 2.12 -5.70 -13.02
C GLY A 112 2.27 -6.99 -12.21
N VAL A 113 1.64 -8.07 -12.69
CA VAL A 113 1.57 -9.38 -12.04
C VAL A 113 1.91 -10.49 -13.03
N ASP A 114 2.75 -11.43 -12.59
CA ASP A 114 3.26 -12.55 -13.39
C ASP A 114 2.17 -13.54 -13.86
N ASP A 115 1.11 -13.72 -13.07
CA ASP A 115 -0.08 -14.50 -13.47
C ASP A 115 -1.34 -13.68 -13.26
N MET A 116 -2.10 -13.46 -14.33
CA MET A 116 -3.33 -12.66 -14.30
C MET A 116 -4.47 -13.30 -13.50
N THR A 117 -4.42 -14.60 -13.17
CA THR A 117 -5.38 -15.19 -12.20
C THR A 117 -5.26 -14.58 -10.79
N LYS A 118 -4.16 -13.89 -10.51
CA LYS A 118 -3.90 -13.21 -9.24
C LYS A 118 -4.41 -11.76 -9.20
N LEU A 119 -4.94 -11.21 -10.30
CA LEU A 119 -5.58 -9.88 -10.34
C LEU A 119 -6.88 -9.87 -9.51
N SER A 120 -7.16 -8.78 -8.80
CA SER A 120 -8.35 -8.67 -7.94
C SER A 120 -9.65 -8.58 -8.76
N TYR A 121 -9.56 -8.02 -9.98
CA TYR A 121 -10.62 -7.97 -10.97
C TYR A 121 -10.13 -8.50 -12.31
N LEU A 122 -10.45 -9.77 -12.60
CA LEU A 122 -10.10 -10.41 -13.87
C LEU A 122 -11.14 -10.06 -14.95
N HIS A 123 -10.91 -8.94 -15.66
CA HIS A 123 -11.76 -8.43 -16.74
C HIS A 123 -10.92 -7.85 -17.90
N GLU A 124 -11.58 -7.51 -19.02
CA GLU A 124 -10.92 -7.05 -20.26
C GLU A 124 -9.92 -5.89 -20.05
N PRO A 125 -10.28 -4.75 -19.40
CA PRO A 125 -9.32 -3.69 -19.13
C PRO A 125 -8.18 -4.08 -18.17
N GLY A 126 -8.44 -4.92 -17.16
CA GLY A 126 -7.43 -5.36 -16.20
C GLY A 126 -6.35 -6.24 -16.85
N VAL A 127 -6.77 -7.15 -17.73
CA VAL A 127 -5.86 -7.96 -18.57
C VAL A 127 -5.02 -7.06 -19.48
N LEU A 128 -5.65 -6.11 -20.18
CA LEU A 128 -4.96 -5.20 -21.09
C LEU A 128 -3.91 -4.35 -20.35
N HIS A 129 -4.29 -3.73 -19.23
CA HIS A 129 -3.40 -2.88 -18.46
C HIS A 129 -2.20 -3.66 -17.89
N ASN A 130 -2.42 -4.87 -17.37
CA ASN A 130 -1.32 -5.70 -16.86
C ASN A 130 -0.30 -6.05 -17.95
N LEU A 131 -0.77 -6.38 -19.16
CA LEU A 131 0.10 -6.68 -20.31
C LEU A 131 0.84 -5.43 -20.82
N ALA A 132 0.19 -4.26 -20.82
CA ALA A 132 0.82 -2.99 -21.20
C ALA A 132 1.94 -2.59 -20.23
N THR A 133 1.66 -2.57 -18.93
CA THR A 133 2.63 -2.21 -17.88
C THR A 133 3.83 -3.16 -17.85
N ARG A 134 3.63 -4.46 -18.11
CA ARG A 134 4.73 -5.43 -18.21
C ARG A 134 5.55 -5.24 -19.49
N TYR A 135 4.91 -4.96 -20.61
CA TYR A 135 5.60 -4.66 -21.87
C TYR A 135 6.48 -3.40 -21.77
N GLU A 136 6.04 -2.36 -21.06
CA GLU A 136 6.81 -1.12 -20.83
C GLU A 136 8.13 -1.39 -20.11
N ILE A 137 8.18 -2.35 -19.19
CA ILE A 137 9.41 -2.79 -18.49
C ILE A 137 10.17 -3.94 -19.21
N ASN A 138 9.80 -4.27 -20.45
CA ASN A 138 10.31 -5.39 -21.26
C ASN A 138 10.03 -6.81 -20.71
N GLU A 139 9.11 -6.97 -19.76
CA GLU A 139 8.63 -8.28 -19.29
C GLU A 139 7.60 -8.87 -20.29
N ILE A 140 8.11 -9.39 -21.42
CA ILE A 140 7.30 -9.85 -22.56
C ILE A 140 6.42 -11.07 -22.28
N TYR A 141 6.64 -11.78 -21.18
CA TYR A 141 5.96 -13.03 -20.83
C TYR A 141 5.02 -12.83 -19.63
N THR A 142 3.80 -13.38 -19.71
CA THR A 142 2.79 -13.30 -18.64
C THR A 142 1.92 -14.55 -18.62
N TYR A 143 1.64 -15.13 -17.45
CA TYR A 143 0.74 -16.29 -17.33
C TYR A 143 -0.74 -15.88 -17.22
N THR A 144 -1.63 -16.83 -17.55
CA THR A 144 -3.07 -16.79 -17.25
C THR A 144 -3.48 -18.16 -16.66
N GLY A 145 -2.79 -18.57 -15.60
CA GLY A 145 -2.65 -19.95 -15.15
C GLY A 145 -1.81 -20.76 -16.13
N ASN A 146 -2.36 -21.88 -16.64
CA ASN A 146 -1.69 -22.83 -17.55
C ASN A 146 -1.48 -22.33 -18.99
N ILE A 147 -1.63 -21.02 -19.24
CA ILE A 147 -1.49 -20.39 -20.56
C ILE A 147 -0.37 -19.36 -20.44
N LEU A 148 0.62 -19.41 -21.32
CA LEU A 148 1.64 -18.38 -21.46
C LEU A 148 1.23 -17.39 -22.55
N ILE A 149 1.20 -16.10 -22.22
CA ILE A 149 1.12 -15.01 -23.18
C ILE A 149 2.54 -14.51 -23.46
N ALA A 150 2.85 -14.30 -24.73
CA ALA A 150 4.15 -13.81 -25.20
C ALA A 150 3.95 -12.61 -26.13
N ILE A 151 4.43 -11.42 -25.75
CA ILE A 151 4.27 -10.19 -26.54
C ILE A 151 5.54 -9.95 -27.35
N ASN A 152 5.44 -9.75 -28.67
CA ASN A 152 6.62 -9.55 -29.52
C ASN A 152 7.35 -8.22 -29.16
N PRO A 153 8.62 -8.25 -28.68
CA PRO A 153 9.35 -7.04 -28.34
C PRO A 153 9.75 -6.18 -29.54
N PHE A 154 9.79 -6.73 -30.76
CA PHE A 154 10.42 -6.12 -31.95
C PHE A 154 11.90 -5.69 -31.75
N GLN A 155 12.56 -6.19 -30.72
CA GLN A 155 14.00 -6.00 -30.43
C GLN A 155 14.60 -7.26 -29.80
N SER A 156 15.91 -7.43 -29.90
CA SER A 156 16.61 -8.56 -29.30
C SER A 156 16.80 -8.37 -27.79
N LEU A 157 16.35 -9.34 -26.99
CA LEU A 157 16.48 -9.38 -25.53
C LEU A 157 17.36 -10.57 -25.13
N SER A 158 18.68 -10.47 -25.34
CA SER A 158 19.62 -11.60 -25.19
C SER A 158 19.52 -12.28 -23.82
N HIS A 159 19.44 -11.48 -22.75
CA HIS A 159 19.40 -11.91 -21.35
C HIS A 159 18.24 -12.86 -20.97
N LEU A 160 17.23 -13.01 -21.84
CA LEU A 160 16.14 -13.99 -21.68
C LEU A 160 16.47 -15.36 -22.29
N TYR A 161 17.43 -15.44 -23.21
CA TYR A 161 17.72 -16.61 -24.05
C TYR A 161 19.17 -17.10 -23.97
N ASP A 162 19.94 -16.58 -23.01
CA ASP A 162 21.30 -17.01 -22.69
C ASP A 162 21.32 -18.35 -21.92
N ALA A 163 22.45 -19.07 -21.96
CA ALA A 163 22.60 -20.39 -21.35
C ALA A 163 22.29 -20.38 -19.84
N ASP A 164 22.76 -19.35 -19.13
CA ASP A 164 22.50 -19.09 -17.71
C ASP A 164 21.00 -18.98 -17.40
N MET A 165 20.16 -18.57 -18.36
CA MET A 165 18.71 -18.55 -18.18
C MET A 165 18.10 -19.95 -18.38
N MET A 166 18.68 -20.78 -19.27
CA MET A 166 18.25 -22.16 -19.45
C MET A 166 18.57 -23.02 -18.22
N GLU A 167 19.79 -22.91 -17.68
CA GLU A 167 20.18 -23.61 -16.45
C GLU A 167 19.29 -23.20 -15.26
N ARG A 168 18.90 -21.92 -15.17
CA ARG A 168 17.99 -21.43 -14.12
C ARG A 168 16.56 -21.98 -14.19
N TYR A 169 16.05 -22.39 -15.34
CA TYR A 169 14.72 -23.00 -15.46
C TYR A 169 14.74 -24.54 -15.34
N ASN A 170 15.91 -25.16 -15.50
CA ASN A 170 16.08 -26.61 -15.54
C ASN A 170 15.53 -27.30 -14.28
N GLY A 171 14.43 -28.04 -14.44
CA GLY A 171 13.80 -28.83 -13.38
C GLY A 171 12.96 -28.04 -12.36
N VAL A 172 12.90 -26.71 -12.44
CA VAL A 172 12.25 -25.86 -11.44
C VAL A 172 10.71 -25.90 -11.57
N PRO A 173 9.93 -26.16 -10.50
CA PRO A 173 8.46 -26.23 -10.56
C PRO A 173 7.77 -25.03 -11.24
N TYR A 174 6.73 -25.33 -12.01
CA TYR A 174 5.99 -24.33 -12.78
C TYR A 174 5.34 -23.28 -11.87
N GLY A 175 5.69 -22.01 -12.09
CA GLY A 175 5.15 -20.86 -11.34
C GLY A 175 5.97 -20.42 -10.12
N GLU A 176 7.09 -21.08 -9.79
CA GLU A 176 8.04 -20.58 -8.79
C GLU A 176 8.92 -19.44 -9.33
N LEU A 177 9.32 -19.55 -10.61
CA LEU A 177 10.03 -18.51 -11.35
C LEU A 177 9.08 -17.64 -12.19
N ARG A 178 9.61 -16.52 -12.70
CA ARG A 178 8.88 -15.60 -13.59
C ARG A 178 8.35 -16.32 -14.85
N PRO A 179 7.35 -15.74 -15.54
CA PRO A 179 6.80 -16.34 -16.75
C PRO A 179 7.85 -16.43 -17.84
N HIS A 180 8.01 -17.62 -18.43
CA HIS A 180 8.97 -17.81 -19.52
C HIS A 180 8.62 -18.98 -20.43
N VAL A 181 9.04 -18.89 -21.69
CA VAL A 181 8.89 -19.97 -22.68
C VAL A 181 9.59 -21.27 -22.24
N PHE A 182 10.73 -21.15 -21.55
CA PHE A 182 11.46 -22.30 -21.01
C PHE A 182 10.68 -23.03 -19.91
N ALA A 183 9.93 -22.33 -19.04
CA ALA A 183 9.14 -22.98 -17.99
C ALA A 183 8.00 -23.85 -18.55
N ILE A 184 7.44 -23.50 -19.71
CA ILE A 184 6.44 -24.33 -20.42
C ILE A 184 7.12 -25.59 -21.00
N ALA A 185 8.27 -25.44 -21.66
CA ALA A 185 9.01 -26.57 -22.21
C ALA A 185 9.55 -27.52 -21.11
N ASP A 186 10.00 -26.97 -19.99
CA ASP A 186 10.52 -27.73 -18.84
C ASP A 186 9.42 -28.53 -18.13
N ALA A 187 8.23 -27.94 -17.98
CA ALA A 187 7.04 -28.62 -17.49
C ALA A 187 6.65 -29.76 -18.46
N ALA A 188 6.54 -29.47 -19.76
CA ALA A 188 6.20 -30.46 -20.78
C ALA A 188 7.18 -31.65 -20.81
N TYR A 189 8.48 -31.38 -20.66
CA TYR A 189 9.52 -32.40 -20.60
C TYR A 189 9.42 -33.25 -19.32
N ARG A 190 9.34 -32.62 -18.13
CA ARG A 190 9.21 -33.37 -16.87
C ARG A 190 7.93 -34.19 -16.79
N GLU A 191 6.82 -33.69 -17.32
CA GLU A 191 5.55 -34.42 -17.36
C GLU A 191 5.62 -35.64 -18.28
N MET A 192 6.23 -35.51 -19.47
CA MET A 192 6.52 -36.65 -20.36
C MET A 192 7.39 -37.71 -19.66
N ILE A 193 8.48 -37.31 -18.99
CA ILE A 193 9.39 -38.23 -18.29
C ILE A 193 8.72 -38.91 -17.08
N LYS A 194 7.87 -38.18 -16.35
CA LYS A 194 7.21 -38.66 -15.12
C LYS A 194 6.00 -39.54 -15.40
N GLU A 195 5.19 -39.21 -16.41
CA GLU A 195 3.92 -39.91 -16.70
C GLU A 195 4.01 -40.88 -17.89
N GLY A 196 5.07 -40.80 -18.70
CA GLY A 196 5.24 -41.65 -19.88
C GLY A 196 4.26 -41.36 -21.03
N LYS A 197 3.62 -40.19 -21.01
CA LYS A 197 2.73 -39.68 -22.06
C LYS A 197 3.51 -38.77 -23.02
N GLY A 198 3.06 -38.69 -24.28
CA GLY A 198 3.49 -37.61 -25.18
C GLY A 198 2.75 -36.32 -24.86
N ASN A 199 3.40 -35.18 -25.05
CA ASN A 199 2.85 -33.85 -24.77
C ASN A 199 2.86 -32.98 -26.04
N SER A 200 2.07 -31.90 -26.07
CA SER A 200 2.06 -30.95 -27.18
C SER A 200 2.11 -29.50 -26.71
N ILE A 201 2.79 -28.64 -27.47
CA ILE A 201 2.91 -27.20 -27.17
C ILE A 201 2.34 -26.42 -28.34
N LEU A 202 1.18 -25.80 -28.14
CA LEU A 202 0.43 -25.11 -29.18
C LEU A 202 0.77 -23.62 -29.18
N VAL A 203 1.56 -23.19 -30.16
CA VAL A 203 2.00 -21.80 -30.35
C VAL A 203 1.08 -21.14 -31.37
N SER A 204 0.28 -20.17 -30.91
CA SER A 204 -0.80 -19.56 -31.72
C SER A 204 -0.87 -18.04 -31.54
N GLY A 205 -1.41 -17.33 -32.53
CA GLY A 205 -1.45 -15.87 -32.57
C GLY A 205 -1.42 -15.35 -34.01
N GLU A 206 -1.59 -14.04 -34.20
CA GLU A 206 -1.62 -13.43 -35.54
C GLU A 206 -0.27 -13.55 -36.30
N SER A 207 -0.27 -13.20 -37.60
CA SER A 207 0.96 -13.09 -38.38
C SER A 207 1.81 -11.89 -37.91
N GLY A 208 3.12 -12.11 -37.75
CA GLY A 208 4.03 -11.12 -37.13
C GLY A 208 4.04 -11.12 -35.59
N ALA A 209 3.24 -11.95 -34.91
CA ALA A 209 3.17 -12.00 -33.45
C ALA A 209 4.36 -12.73 -32.76
N GLY A 210 5.34 -13.25 -33.52
CA GLY A 210 6.54 -13.90 -32.96
C GLY A 210 6.43 -15.42 -32.70
N LYS A 211 5.42 -16.11 -33.27
CA LYS A 211 5.24 -17.56 -33.11
C LYS A 211 6.50 -18.38 -33.44
N THR A 212 7.06 -18.21 -34.64
CA THR A 212 8.18 -19.03 -35.11
C THR A 212 9.47 -18.81 -34.32
N GLU A 213 9.74 -17.59 -33.84
CA GLU A 213 10.84 -17.36 -32.88
C GLU A 213 10.53 -17.96 -31.50
N THR A 214 9.28 -17.93 -31.03
CA THR A 214 8.87 -18.63 -29.80
C THR A 214 9.09 -20.14 -29.92
N THR A 215 8.70 -20.73 -31.05
CA THR A 215 8.97 -22.14 -31.42
C THR A 215 10.47 -22.44 -31.44
N LYS A 216 11.29 -21.59 -32.05
CA LYS A 216 12.75 -21.73 -32.08
C LYS A 216 13.39 -21.74 -30.68
N MET A 217 12.89 -20.91 -29.76
CA MET A 217 13.35 -20.92 -28.36
C MET A 217 12.87 -22.15 -27.57
N LEU A 218 11.65 -22.66 -27.83
CA LEU A 218 11.20 -23.96 -27.30
C LEU A 218 12.13 -25.09 -27.76
N MET A 219 12.38 -25.18 -29.08
CA MET A 219 13.22 -26.23 -29.68
C MET A 219 14.64 -26.25 -29.09
N ARG A 220 15.27 -25.08 -28.96
CA ARG A 220 16.62 -24.92 -28.38
C ARG A 220 16.68 -25.37 -26.91
N TYR A 221 15.63 -25.09 -26.13
CA TYR A 221 15.57 -25.50 -24.73
C TYR A 221 15.28 -27.00 -24.57
N LEU A 222 14.40 -27.57 -25.39
CA LEU A 222 14.13 -29.01 -25.40
C LEU A 222 15.36 -29.83 -25.87
N ALA A 223 16.19 -29.26 -26.76
CA ALA A 223 17.49 -29.81 -27.11
C ALA A 223 18.51 -29.77 -25.97
N TYR A 224 18.59 -28.64 -25.24
CA TYR A 224 19.42 -28.53 -24.04
C TYR A 224 19.05 -29.58 -22.98
N LEU A 225 17.75 -29.79 -22.72
CA LEU A 225 17.26 -30.82 -21.78
C LEU A 225 17.48 -32.24 -22.27
N GLY A 226 17.25 -32.51 -23.57
CA GLY A 226 17.46 -33.83 -24.16
C GLY A 226 18.93 -34.26 -24.26
N GLY A 227 19.85 -33.30 -24.21
CA GLY A 227 21.29 -33.53 -24.19
C GLY A 227 21.87 -34.03 -25.52
N ASN A 228 23.17 -33.79 -25.71
CA ASN A 228 23.86 -34.22 -26.91
C ASN A 228 24.13 -35.73 -26.90
N ALA A 229 23.55 -36.45 -27.87
CA ALA A 229 24.04 -37.76 -28.27
C ALA A 229 25.47 -37.59 -28.83
N ALA A 230 26.47 -38.12 -28.11
CA ALA A 230 27.89 -37.95 -28.43
C ALA A 230 28.32 -38.85 -29.61
N ALA A 231 27.86 -38.50 -30.81
CA ALA A 231 28.31 -39.03 -32.09
C ALA A 231 28.90 -37.90 -32.95
N GLU A 232 29.85 -38.23 -33.82
CA GLU A 232 30.72 -37.26 -34.51
C GLU A 232 30.03 -36.58 -35.73
N GLY A 233 28.87 -35.96 -35.52
CA GLY A 233 28.08 -35.32 -36.58
C GLY A 233 27.17 -34.17 -36.12
N ARG A 234 26.57 -33.47 -37.09
CA ARG A 234 25.62 -32.36 -36.88
C ARG A 234 24.43 -32.85 -36.04
N THR A 235 24.10 -32.16 -34.95
CA THR A 235 23.07 -32.59 -33.98
C THR A 235 21.66 -32.59 -34.59
N VAL A 236 20.74 -33.39 -34.01
CA VAL A 236 19.32 -33.41 -34.42
C VAL A 236 18.70 -32.02 -34.26
N GLU A 237 19.02 -31.31 -33.16
CA GLU A 237 18.65 -29.91 -32.96
C GLU A 237 19.08 -29.03 -34.15
N GLN A 238 20.37 -29.05 -34.51
CA GLN A 238 20.90 -28.20 -35.57
C GLN A 238 20.20 -28.48 -36.90
N LYS A 239 19.94 -29.75 -37.24
CA LYS A 239 19.18 -30.11 -38.46
C LYS A 239 17.74 -29.57 -38.43
N VAL A 240 17.05 -29.64 -37.28
CA VAL A 240 15.68 -29.11 -37.16
C VAL A 240 15.67 -27.59 -37.21
N LEU A 241 16.61 -26.90 -36.56
CA LEU A 241 16.73 -25.44 -36.61
C LEU A 241 17.05 -24.95 -38.04
N GLU A 242 17.98 -25.60 -38.73
CA GLU A 242 18.40 -25.27 -40.11
C GLU A 242 17.41 -25.77 -41.17
N SER A 243 16.38 -26.53 -40.80
CA SER A 243 15.23 -26.79 -41.69
C SER A 243 14.37 -25.53 -41.91
N ASN A 244 14.36 -24.58 -40.97
CA ASN A 244 13.49 -23.41 -41.06
C ASN A 244 13.85 -22.49 -42.25
N PRO A 245 15.11 -22.10 -42.51
CA PRO A 245 15.45 -21.32 -43.71
C PRO A 245 15.13 -21.99 -45.06
N VAL A 246 14.91 -23.31 -45.09
CA VAL A 246 14.42 -24.05 -46.27
C VAL A 246 12.90 -23.98 -46.33
N LEU A 247 12.21 -24.32 -45.24
CA LEU A 247 10.74 -24.30 -45.18
C LEU A 247 10.16 -22.88 -45.30
N GLU A 248 10.84 -21.86 -44.79
CA GLU A 248 10.45 -20.45 -44.96
C GLU A 248 10.63 -19.98 -46.40
N ALA A 249 11.72 -20.37 -47.07
CA ALA A 249 11.93 -20.02 -48.47
C ALA A 249 10.81 -20.59 -49.39
N PHE A 250 10.34 -21.81 -49.13
CA PHE A 250 9.34 -22.50 -49.97
C PHE A 250 7.90 -22.45 -49.43
N GLY A 251 7.69 -21.97 -48.19
CA GLY A 251 6.38 -21.96 -47.53
C GLY A 251 5.96 -20.61 -46.93
N ASN A 252 6.84 -19.61 -46.90
CA ASN A 252 6.49 -18.26 -46.46
C ASN A 252 6.46 -17.26 -47.63
N ALA A 253 5.67 -16.21 -47.46
CA ALA A 253 5.52 -15.10 -48.40
C ALA A 253 5.28 -13.78 -47.66
N LYS A 254 5.44 -12.64 -48.36
CA LYS A 254 4.99 -11.33 -47.84
C LYS A 254 3.48 -11.19 -48.03
N THR A 255 2.78 -10.90 -46.95
CA THR A 255 1.36 -10.53 -46.91
C THR A 255 1.20 -9.10 -46.43
N VAL A 256 -0.01 -8.54 -46.56
CA VAL A 256 -0.32 -7.15 -46.15
C VAL A 256 0.02 -6.85 -44.66
N ARG A 257 0.08 -7.87 -43.78
CA ARG A 257 0.37 -7.70 -42.35
C ARG A 257 1.81 -8.05 -41.92
N ASN A 258 2.60 -8.75 -42.76
CA ASN A 258 3.90 -9.32 -42.39
C ASN A 258 4.76 -9.66 -43.64
N ASN A 259 6.04 -9.25 -43.63
CA ASN A 259 7.00 -9.52 -44.72
C ASN A 259 7.45 -10.98 -44.84
N ASN A 260 7.40 -11.77 -43.76
CA ASN A 260 7.75 -13.20 -43.73
C ASN A 260 6.63 -13.98 -43.02
N SER A 261 5.56 -14.27 -43.74
CA SER A 261 4.35 -14.93 -43.22
C SER A 261 4.25 -16.36 -43.72
N SER A 262 4.26 -17.32 -42.80
CA SER A 262 3.99 -18.74 -43.09
C SER A 262 2.62 -18.91 -43.75
N ARG A 263 2.57 -19.57 -44.90
CA ARG A 263 1.34 -19.94 -45.63
C ARG A 263 1.12 -21.46 -45.62
N PHE A 264 1.58 -22.10 -44.55
CA PHE A 264 1.35 -23.48 -44.14
C PHE A 264 1.39 -23.56 -42.60
N GLY A 265 0.75 -24.57 -42.03
CA GLY A 265 0.90 -24.95 -40.62
C GLY A 265 1.99 -26.01 -40.46
N LYS A 266 2.78 -25.93 -39.38
CA LYS A 266 3.94 -26.79 -39.11
C LYS A 266 3.81 -27.43 -37.72
N PHE A 267 3.82 -28.76 -37.67
CA PHE A 267 3.91 -29.52 -36.42
C PHE A 267 5.28 -30.20 -36.36
N VAL A 268 6.05 -29.91 -35.33
CA VAL A 268 7.40 -30.47 -35.12
C VAL A 268 7.36 -31.42 -33.93
N GLU A 269 7.41 -32.72 -34.22
CA GLU A 269 7.50 -33.78 -33.21
C GLU A 269 8.96 -33.97 -32.84
N ILE A 270 9.36 -33.56 -31.63
CA ILE A 270 10.64 -34.02 -31.04
C ILE A 270 10.38 -35.38 -30.41
N GLN A 271 11.23 -36.36 -30.70
CA GLN A 271 11.08 -37.74 -30.26
C GLN A 271 12.21 -38.10 -29.30
N PHE A 272 11.85 -38.73 -28.19
CA PHE A 272 12.76 -39.02 -27.08
C PHE A 272 12.86 -40.53 -26.81
N ASP A 273 14.02 -40.96 -26.31
CA ASP A 273 14.24 -42.28 -25.77
C ASP A 273 13.70 -42.41 -24.32
N LYS A 274 13.80 -43.62 -23.74
CA LYS A 274 13.35 -43.91 -22.36
C LYS A 274 14.22 -43.25 -21.28
N CYS A 275 15.36 -42.66 -21.65
CA CYS A 275 16.26 -41.92 -20.77
C CYS A 275 16.08 -40.40 -20.91
N GLY A 276 15.11 -39.95 -21.73
CA GLY A 276 14.83 -38.54 -21.99
C GLY A 276 15.74 -37.88 -23.04
N ARG A 277 16.56 -38.65 -23.76
CA ARG A 277 17.43 -38.12 -24.81
C ARG A 277 16.70 -38.03 -26.14
N ILE A 278 17.03 -37.06 -26.98
CA ILE A 278 16.44 -36.96 -28.32
C ILE A 278 16.90 -38.17 -29.17
N SER A 279 15.95 -39.03 -29.56
CA SER A 279 16.18 -40.15 -30.48
C SER A 279 15.97 -39.75 -31.95
N GLY A 280 15.14 -38.74 -32.20
CA GLY A 280 14.83 -38.25 -33.53
C GLY A 280 13.90 -37.03 -33.51
N ALA A 281 13.49 -36.58 -34.70
CA ALA A 281 12.39 -35.62 -34.84
C ALA A 281 11.70 -35.76 -36.21
N ALA A 282 10.48 -35.26 -36.31
CA ALA A 282 9.70 -35.24 -37.55
C ALA A 282 8.90 -33.94 -37.71
N ILE A 283 8.76 -33.48 -38.95
CA ILE A 283 8.02 -32.29 -39.33
C ILE A 283 6.82 -32.72 -40.19
N ARG A 284 5.61 -32.38 -39.74
CA ARG A 284 4.37 -32.54 -40.52
C ARG A 284 3.86 -31.16 -40.95
N THR A 285 3.51 -31.03 -42.22
CA THR A 285 3.00 -29.79 -42.81
C THR A 285 1.54 -29.90 -43.20
N TYR A 286 0.77 -28.83 -42.95
CA TYR A 286 -0.67 -28.77 -43.13
C TYR A 286 -1.06 -27.53 -43.94
N LEU A 287 -1.98 -27.65 -44.91
CA LEU A 287 -2.52 -26.54 -45.71
C LEU A 287 -1.47 -25.58 -46.28
N LEU A 288 -0.65 -26.04 -47.22
CA LEU A 288 0.11 -25.14 -48.11
C LEU A 288 -0.87 -24.34 -48.98
N GLU A 289 -0.74 -23.02 -49.02
CA GLU A 289 -1.55 -22.11 -49.85
C GLU A 289 -1.19 -22.24 -51.35
N ARG A 290 -1.63 -23.34 -51.97
CA ARG A 290 -1.29 -23.69 -53.38
C ARG A 290 -1.68 -22.59 -54.37
N SER A 291 -2.78 -21.89 -54.15
CA SER A 291 -3.26 -20.80 -55.01
C SER A 291 -2.24 -19.67 -55.20
N ARG A 292 -1.44 -19.34 -54.16
CA ARG A 292 -0.42 -18.29 -54.20
C ARG A 292 0.62 -18.48 -55.30
N VAL A 293 0.87 -19.72 -55.73
CA VAL A 293 1.81 -20.04 -56.82
C VAL A 293 1.41 -19.35 -58.12
N CYS A 294 0.11 -19.24 -58.41
CA CYS A 294 -0.43 -18.70 -59.66
C CYS A 294 -1.19 -17.37 -59.49
N GLN A 295 -1.68 -17.05 -58.30
CA GLN A 295 -2.55 -15.91 -58.02
C GLN A 295 -2.05 -15.10 -56.82
N ILE A 296 -1.84 -13.79 -56.98
CA ILE A 296 -1.33 -12.91 -55.92
C ILE A 296 -2.23 -11.67 -55.80
N SER A 297 -2.55 -11.27 -54.57
CA SER A 297 -3.29 -10.04 -54.26
C SER A 297 -2.39 -8.80 -54.32
N ASP A 298 -2.98 -7.63 -54.60
CA ASP A 298 -2.28 -6.34 -54.51
C ASP A 298 -1.52 -6.17 -53.19
N SER A 299 -0.28 -5.70 -53.29
CA SER A 299 0.67 -5.51 -52.18
C SER A 299 1.25 -6.78 -51.52
N GLU A 300 0.94 -7.99 -51.99
CA GLU A 300 1.54 -9.24 -51.52
C GLU A 300 2.68 -9.76 -52.44
N ARG A 301 3.43 -10.77 -52.00
CA ARG A 301 4.38 -11.53 -52.85
C ARG A 301 3.95 -12.99 -53.02
N ASN A 302 4.53 -13.66 -54.02
CA ASN A 302 4.59 -15.13 -54.09
C ASN A 302 5.51 -15.68 -52.97
N TYR A 303 5.70 -17.00 -52.92
CA TYR A 303 6.70 -17.64 -52.06
C TYR A 303 8.11 -17.08 -52.30
N HIS A 304 8.90 -16.95 -51.22
CA HIS A 304 10.19 -16.29 -51.29
C HIS A 304 11.16 -16.92 -52.30
N CYS A 305 11.17 -18.25 -52.44
CA CYS A 305 12.06 -19.03 -53.31
C CYS A 305 12.13 -18.51 -54.76
N PHE A 306 11.04 -17.98 -55.31
CA PHE A 306 11.02 -17.40 -56.65
C PHE A 306 11.85 -16.10 -56.74
N TYR A 307 11.70 -15.20 -55.76
CA TYR A 307 12.48 -13.96 -55.67
C TYR A 307 13.94 -14.24 -55.31
N LEU A 308 14.20 -15.21 -54.42
CA LEU A 308 15.56 -15.70 -54.13
C LEU A 308 16.27 -16.18 -55.40
N LEU A 309 15.55 -16.89 -56.29
CA LEU A 309 16.10 -17.42 -57.53
C LEU A 309 16.29 -16.33 -58.60
N CYS A 310 15.41 -15.34 -58.68
CA CYS A 310 15.64 -14.14 -59.52
C CYS A 310 16.81 -13.27 -59.01
N ALA A 311 17.17 -13.38 -57.73
CA ALA A 311 18.29 -12.70 -57.09
C ALA A 311 19.55 -13.60 -56.93
N ALA A 312 19.60 -14.74 -57.61
CA ALA A 312 20.71 -15.69 -57.55
C ALA A 312 22.01 -15.12 -58.20
N PRO A 313 23.17 -15.78 -58.05
CA PRO A 313 24.38 -15.41 -58.78
C PRO A 313 24.15 -15.43 -60.30
N PRO A 314 24.78 -14.53 -61.10
CA PRO A 314 24.52 -14.41 -62.54
C PRO A 314 24.65 -15.73 -63.33
N GLN A 315 25.53 -16.62 -62.88
CA GLN A 315 25.74 -17.96 -63.46
C GLN A 315 24.49 -18.85 -63.39
N GLU A 316 23.70 -18.78 -62.31
CA GLU A 316 22.44 -19.53 -62.17
C GLU A 316 21.31 -18.83 -62.94
N ILE A 317 21.30 -17.48 -62.96
CA ILE A 317 20.34 -16.69 -63.74
C ILE A 317 20.48 -16.99 -65.24
N GLU A 318 21.70 -16.94 -65.78
CA GLU A 318 21.98 -17.26 -67.18
C GLU A 318 21.63 -18.73 -67.52
N LYS A 319 22.02 -19.67 -66.65
CA LYS A 319 21.75 -21.11 -66.78
C LYS A 319 20.26 -21.43 -66.91
N TYR A 320 19.41 -20.80 -66.10
CA TYR A 320 17.95 -20.99 -66.17
C TYR A 320 17.25 -19.96 -67.07
N LYS A 321 18.01 -19.09 -67.78
CA LYS A 321 17.51 -18.03 -68.68
C LYS A 321 16.48 -17.12 -67.98
N LEU A 322 16.78 -16.76 -66.73
CA LEU A 322 15.95 -15.93 -65.87
C LEU A 322 16.21 -14.43 -66.05
N GLY A 323 15.25 -13.60 -65.63
CA GLY A 323 15.36 -12.14 -65.62
C GLY A 323 14.68 -11.49 -64.41
N GLU A 324 14.37 -10.20 -64.48
CA GLU A 324 13.69 -9.49 -63.39
C GLU A 324 12.32 -10.13 -63.03
N PRO A 325 11.91 -10.15 -61.75
CA PRO A 325 10.60 -10.65 -61.32
C PRO A 325 9.40 -10.07 -62.09
N LYS A 326 9.51 -8.81 -62.56
CA LYS A 326 8.49 -8.11 -63.37
C LYS A 326 8.15 -8.83 -64.68
N LEU A 327 9.06 -9.66 -65.20
CA LEU A 327 8.90 -10.39 -66.45
C LEU A 327 8.05 -11.65 -66.31
N TYR A 328 7.71 -12.08 -65.09
CA TYR A 328 6.97 -13.32 -64.83
C TYR A 328 5.55 -13.07 -64.37
N HIS A 329 4.58 -13.66 -65.09
CA HIS A 329 3.15 -13.55 -64.78
C HIS A 329 2.81 -14.02 -63.36
N TYR A 330 3.52 -15.01 -62.83
CA TYR A 330 3.35 -15.49 -61.44
C TYR A 330 4.05 -14.62 -60.39
N LEU A 331 4.71 -13.51 -60.76
CA LEU A 331 5.38 -12.59 -59.83
C LEU A 331 4.96 -11.12 -60.02
N ASN A 332 4.46 -10.74 -61.20
CA ASN A 332 4.16 -9.35 -61.59
C ASN A 332 2.68 -8.92 -61.39
N GLN A 333 1.83 -9.81 -60.87
CA GLN A 333 0.44 -9.50 -60.50
C GLN A 333 0.33 -8.45 -59.38
N SER A 334 1.39 -8.24 -58.60
CA SER A 334 1.49 -7.15 -57.63
C SER A 334 2.70 -6.27 -57.94
N ASN A 335 2.63 -5.00 -57.53
CA ASN A 335 3.76 -4.06 -57.65
C ASN A 335 4.83 -4.23 -56.56
N CYS A 336 4.84 -5.36 -55.81
CA CYS A 336 5.70 -5.57 -54.65
C CYS A 336 6.83 -6.57 -54.96
N TYR A 337 7.97 -6.08 -55.45
CA TYR A 337 9.09 -6.94 -55.82
C TYR A 337 10.12 -7.12 -54.70
N GLU A 338 10.42 -6.08 -53.93
CA GLU A 338 11.49 -6.05 -52.91
C GLU A 338 10.94 -6.09 -51.46
N LEU A 339 11.85 -6.24 -50.50
CA LEU A 339 11.58 -6.18 -49.06
C LEU A 339 12.41 -5.09 -48.37
N ASP A 340 11.75 -4.25 -47.57
CA ASP A 340 12.43 -3.28 -46.73
C ASP A 340 13.39 -3.98 -45.74
N GLY A 341 14.67 -3.63 -45.82
CA GLY A 341 15.72 -4.13 -44.91
C GLY A 341 16.21 -5.56 -45.14
N THR A 342 15.77 -6.27 -46.19
CA THR A 342 16.12 -7.69 -46.43
C THR A 342 16.66 -7.92 -47.83
N SER A 343 17.85 -8.52 -47.95
CA SER A 343 18.45 -8.90 -49.24
C SER A 343 18.07 -10.32 -49.64
N ASP A 344 17.24 -10.47 -50.68
CA ASP A 344 16.88 -11.78 -51.24
C ASP A 344 18.12 -12.53 -51.81
N GLN A 345 19.17 -11.82 -52.26
CA GLN A 345 20.45 -12.45 -52.66
C GLN A 345 21.19 -13.09 -51.47
N HIS A 346 21.27 -12.41 -50.32
CA HIS A 346 21.84 -13.00 -49.11
C HIS A 346 21.03 -14.22 -48.65
N ASN A 347 19.70 -14.11 -48.70
CA ASN A 347 18.80 -15.18 -48.31
C ASN A 347 18.94 -16.41 -49.22
N TYR A 348 19.11 -16.25 -50.54
CA TYR A 348 19.43 -17.36 -51.45
C TYR A 348 20.67 -18.15 -51.00
N LEU A 349 21.76 -17.43 -50.67
CA LEU A 349 23.00 -18.03 -50.14
C LEU A 349 22.81 -18.64 -48.74
N SER A 350 21.87 -18.16 -47.94
CA SER A 350 21.51 -18.75 -46.65
C SER A 350 20.72 -20.05 -46.84
N THR A 351 19.69 -20.06 -47.69
CA THR A 351 18.88 -21.24 -47.99
C THR A 351 19.72 -22.37 -48.61
N ARG A 352 20.70 -22.08 -49.48
CA ARG A 352 21.60 -23.14 -50.02
C ARG A 352 22.56 -23.72 -48.98
N ARG A 353 23.01 -22.94 -48.01
CA ARG A 353 23.77 -23.44 -46.85
C ARG A 353 22.89 -24.32 -45.96
N ALA A 354 21.67 -23.89 -45.67
CA ALA A 354 20.69 -24.66 -44.90
C ALA A 354 20.33 -26.00 -45.59
N MET A 355 20.16 -26.00 -46.92
CA MET A 355 19.96 -27.21 -47.73
C MET A 355 21.10 -28.22 -47.55
N ASP A 356 22.36 -27.78 -47.59
CA ASP A 356 23.52 -28.67 -47.30
C ASP A 356 23.51 -29.18 -45.85
N VAL A 357 23.17 -28.32 -44.87
CA VAL A 357 23.08 -28.73 -43.46
C VAL A 357 22.07 -29.85 -43.27
N VAL A 358 20.91 -29.74 -43.92
CA VAL A 358 19.81 -30.72 -43.86
C VAL A 358 19.94 -31.82 -44.93
N GLY A 359 21.11 -32.01 -45.55
CA GLY A 359 21.42 -33.19 -46.36
C GLY A 359 20.78 -33.23 -47.76
N ILE A 360 20.38 -32.06 -48.29
CA ILE A 360 19.99 -31.87 -49.68
C ILE A 360 21.26 -31.54 -50.47
N ASN A 361 21.75 -32.52 -51.24
CA ASN A 361 23.04 -32.42 -51.92
C ASN A 361 23.00 -31.45 -53.11
N ALA A 362 24.16 -31.05 -53.65
CA ALA A 362 24.23 -30.03 -54.71
C ALA A 362 23.43 -30.39 -55.99
N VAL A 363 23.31 -31.66 -56.34
CA VAL A 363 22.52 -32.13 -57.51
C VAL A 363 21.01 -32.04 -57.22
N GLU A 364 20.60 -32.33 -55.98
CA GLU A 364 19.22 -32.14 -55.51
C GLU A 364 18.87 -30.65 -55.44
N GLN A 365 19.77 -29.79 -54.92
CA GLN A 365 19.59 -28.34 -54.92
C GLN A 365 19.39 -27.79 -56.35
N GLU A 366 20.23 -28.21 -57.30
CA GLU A 366 20.06 -27.85 -58.70
C GLU A 366 18.72 -28.32 -59.26
N ALA A 367 18.30 -29.55 -58.97
CA ALA A 367 17.02 -30.07 -59.45
C ALA A 367 15.82 -29.30 -58.87
N ILE A 368 15.87 -28.92 -57.59
CA ILE A 368 14.87 -28.06 -56.93
C ILE A 368 14.78 -26.71 -57.65
N PHE A 369 15.90 -25.98 -57.80
CA PHE A 369 15.87 -24.65 -58.43
C PHE A 369 15.49 -24.70 -59.91
N ARG A 370 15.89 -25.75 -60.64
CA ARG A 370 15.46 -25.98 -62.04
C ARG A 370 13.94 -26.17 -62.14
N VAL A 371 13.32 -26.87 -61.20
CA VAL A 371 11.84 -27.01 -61.14
C VAL A 371 11.16 -25.68 -60.78
N VAL A 372 11.74 -24.89 -59.86
CA VAL A 372 11.22 -23.54 -59.53
C VAL A 372 11.31 -22.60 -60.75
N ALA A 373 12.41 -22.62 -61.51
CA ALA A 373 12.53 -21.87 -62.76
C ALA A 373 11.52 -22.32 -63.82
N ALA A 374 11.29 -23.64 -63.96
CA ALA A 374 10.31 -24.17 -64.90
C ALA A 374 8.88 -23.70 -64.62
N ILE A 375 8.52 -23.51 -63.35
CA ILE A 375 7.22 -22.96 -62.93
C ILE A 375 7.10 -21.47 -63.31
N LEU A 376 8.17 -20.69 -63.20
CA LEU A 376 8.17 -19.28 -63.62
C LEU A 376 7.95 -19.13 -65.12
N HIS A 377 8.65 -19.92 -65.94
CA HIS A 377 8.42 -19.92 -67.40
C HIS A 377 7.04 -20.46 -67.77
N LEU A 378 6.54 -21.48 -67.06
CA LEU A 378 5.21 -22.05 -67.29
C LEU A 378 4.10 -21.00 -67.12
N GLY A 379 4.27 -20.05 -66.20
CA GLY A 379 3.32 -18.94 -66.00
C GLY A 379 3.23 -17.96 -67.16
N ASN A 380 4.28 -17.83 -67.98
CA ASN A 380 4.29 -16.93 -69.14
C ASN A 380 3.76 -17.57 -70.43
N ILE A 381 3.23 -18.79 -70.36
CA ILE A 381 2.56 -19.43 -71.48
C ILE A 381 1.14 -18.86 -71.57
N ASP A 382 0.90 -18.14 -72.68
CA ASP A 382 -0.36 -17.48 -73.01
C ASP A 382 -1.03 -18.21 -74.18
N PHE A 383 -2.36 -18.28 -74.15
CA PHE A 383 -3.16 -19.00 -75.14
C PHE A 383 -4.08 -18.05 -75.93
N ALA A 384 -4.34 -18.39 -77.19
CA ALA A 384 -5.29 -17.72 -78.08
C ALA A 384 -6.28 -18.74 -78.68
N ASN A 385 -7.41 -18.26 -79.20
CA ASN A 385 -8.39 -19.12 -79.89
C ASN A 385 -7.72 -19.81 -81.10
N GLY A 386 -7.92 -21.12 -81.23
CA GLY A 386 -7.45 -21.90 -82.38
C GLY A 386 -8.40 -21.83 -83.58
N GLY A 387 -8.24 -22.76 -84.52
CA GLY A 387 -9.06 -22.84 -85.73
C GLY A 387 -10.52 -23.26 -85.49
N ASP A 388 -10.77 -24.01 -84.41
CA ASP A 388 -12.12 -24.37 -83.95
C ASP A 388 -12.52 -23.49 -82.76
N ASN A 389 -13.81 -23.11 -82.64
CA ASN A 389 -14.32 -22.23 -81.57
C ASN A 389 -14.01 -22.71 -80.13
N ASP A 390 -13.89 -24.03 -79.92
CA ASP A 390 -13.62 -24.68 -78.62
C ASP A 390 -12.11 -25.03 -78.44
N SER A 391 -11.21 -24.50 -79.28
CA SER A 391 -9.79 -24.86 -79.29
C SER A 391 -8.85 -23.72 -78.87
N SER A 392 -7.68 -24.10 -78.35
CA SER A 392 -6.60 -23.20 -77.94
C SER A 392 -5.30 -23.51 -78.67
N VAL A 393 -4.55 -22.46 -78.95
CA VAL A 393 -3.18 -22.48 -79.50
C VAL A 393 -2.30 -21.51 -78.70
N LEU A 394 -0.98 -21.62 -78.82
CA LEU A 394 -0.05 -20.63 -78.25
C LEU A 394 -0.25 -19.26 -78.90
N LYS A 395 -0.21 -18.20 -78.10
CA LYS A 395 -0.52 -16.83 -78.53
C LYS A 395 0.59 -16.15 -79.34
N ASN A 396 1.83 -16.19 -78.82
CA ASN A 396 3.01 -15.50 -79.35
C ASN A 396 4.23 -16.45 -79.41
N ASP A 397 5.25 -16.08 -80.19
CA ASP A 397 6.57 -16.73 -80.16
C ASP A 397 7.23 -16.69 -78.77
N GLU A 398 6.93 -15.67 -77.95
CA GLU A 398 7.35 -15.57 -76.54
C GLU A 398 6.79 -16.73 -75.70
N SER A 399 5.52 -17.09 -75.92
CA SER A 399 4.88 -18.23 -75.25
C SER A 399 5.43 -19.56 -75.75
N LEU A 400 5.85 -19.64 -77.03
CA LEU A 400 6.55 -20.80 -77.58
C LEU A 400 7.96 -20.95 -76.99
N PHE A 401 8.71 -19.86 -76.83
CA PHE A 401 9.99 -19.86 -76.11
C PHE A 401 9.82 -20.33 -74.67
N HIS A 402 8.80 -19.85 -73.97
CA HIS A 402 8.53 -20.26 -72.58
C HIS A 402 8.06 -21.72 -72.47
N LEU A 403 7.23 -22.23 -73.39
CA LEU A 403 6.90 -23.66 -73.47
C LEU A 403 8.16 -24.51 -73.67
N GLN A 404 9.02 -24.14 -74.62
CA GLN A 404 10.29 -24.82 -74.87
C GLN A 404 11.19 -24.80 -73.63
N MET A 405 11.22 -23.69 -72.90
CA MET A 405 12.01 -23.56 -71.67
C MET A 405 11.49 -24.43 -70.52
N THR A 406 10.17 -24.43 -70.30
CA THR A 406 9.57 -25.33 -69.31
C THR A 406 9.81 -26.80 -69.67
N ALA A 407 9.77 -27.17 -70.96
CA ALA A 407 10.10 -28.52 -71.42
C ALA A 407 11.59 -28.89 -71.25
N GLU A 408 12.51 -27.96 -71.53
CA GLU A 408 13.96 -28.10 -71.32
C GLU A 408 14.28 -28.31 -69.83
N LEU A 409 13.72 -27.48 -68.96
CA LEU A 409 13.96 -27.50 -67.51
C LEU A 409 13.31 -28.70 -66.79
N LEU A 410 12.10 -29.11 -67.21
CA LEU A 410 11.43 -30.32 -66.70
C LEU A 410 11.90 -31.60 -67.41
N MET A 411 12.76 -31.49 -68.44
CA MET A 411 13.26 -32.59 -69.26
C MET A 411 12.15 -33.50 -69.80
N CYS A 412 11.09 -32.89 -70.34
CA CYS A 412 9.94 -33.56 -70.94
C CYS A 412 9.77 -33.15 -72.42
N ASN A 413 8.90 -33.85 -73.16
CA ASN A 413 8.69 -33.56 -74.57
C ASN A 413 7.82 -32.29 -74.76
N PRO A 414 8.29 -31.25 -75.47
CA PRO A 414 7.55 -29.99 -75.59
C PRO A 414 6.19 -30.13 -76.27
N ARG A 415 6.03 -31.05 -77.24
CA ARG A 415 4.72 -31.31 -77.86
C ARG A 415 3.76 -32.04 -76.92
N ALA A 416 4.29 -32.88 -76.03
CA ALA A 416 3.48 -33.54 -75.01
C ALA A 416 3.07 -32.55 -73.89
N LEU A 417 3.92 -31.57 -73.58
CA LEU A 417 3.57 -30.44 -72.71
C LEU A 417 2.48 -29.57 -73.33
N GLU A 418 2.59 -29.21 -74.61
CA GLU A 418 1.55 -28.48 -75.35
C GLU A 418 0.21 -29.26 -75.38
N ASP A 419 0.24 -30.55 -75.72
CA ASP A 419 -0.94 -31.41 -75.70
C ASP A 419 -1.59 -31.51 -74.30
N ALA A 420 -0.78 -31.62 -73.23
CA ALA A 420 -1.28 -31.71 -71.86
C ALA A 420 -1.81 -30.37 -71.29
N LEU A 421 -1.49 -29.24 -71.93
CA LEU A 421 -2.02 -27.93 -71.60
C LEU A 421 -3.30 -27.62 -72.40
N CYS A 422 -3.31 -27.88 -73.72
CA CYS A 422 -4.38 -27.48 -74.64
C CYS A 422 -5.44 -28.55 -74.91
N LYS A 423 -5.25 -29.80 -74.48
CA LYS A 423 -6.19 -30.92 -74.71
C LYS A 423 -6.46 -31.69 -73.43
N ARG A 424 -7.58 -32.41 -73.41
CA ARG A 424 -8.00 -33.25 -72.28
C ARG A 424 -8.57 -34.59 -72.73
N VAL A 425 -8.17 -35.64 -72.04
CA VAL A 425 -8.49 -37.05 -72.33
C VAL A 425 -9.62 -37.50 -71.41
N MET A 426 -10.80 -37.73 -71.99
CA MET A 426 -11.96 -38.28 -71.30
C MET A 426 -12.06 -39.77 -71.62
N VAL A 427 -11.66 -40.60 -70.66
CA VAL A 427 -11.86 -42.06 -70.72
C VAL A 427 -13.32 -42.35 -70.35
N THR A 428 -14.12 -42.77 -71.32
CA THR A 428 -15.44 -43.35 -71.08
C THR A 428 -15.29 -44.88 -70.93
N PRO A 429 -16.34 -45.63 -70.55
CA PRO A 429 -16.28 -47.10 -70.51
C PRO A 429 -16.08 -47.76 -71.89
N GLU A 430 -16.23 -47.00 -72.98
CA GLU A 430 -16.25 -47.51 -74.35
C GLU A 430 -15.11 -46.93 -75.22
N GLU A 431 -14.74 -45.65 -75.03
CA GLU A 431 -13.73 -44.96 -75.85
C GLU A 431 -12.86 -43.96 -75.05
N ILE A 432 -11.70 -43.61 -75.61
CA ILE A 432 -10.79 -42.58 -75.08
C ILE A 432 -10.91 -41.31 -75.94
N ILE A 433 -11.76 -40.38 -75.51
CA ILE A 433 -12.10 -39.17 -76.27
C ILE A 433 -11.11 -38.05 -75.92
N LYS A 434 -10.35 -37.56 -76.90
CA LYS A 434 -9.52 -36.35 -76.74
C LYS A 434 -10.33 -35.11 -77.15
N LYS A 435 -10.68 -34.25 -76.18
CA LYS A 435 -11.32 -32.95 -76.42
C LYS A 435 -10.28 -31.81 -76.29
N SER A 436 -10.27 -30.88 -77.24
CA SER A 436 -9.52 -29.61 -77.12
C SER A 436 -10.12 -28.72 -76.02
N LEU A 437 -9.26 -27.98 -75.32
CA LEU A 437 -9.66 -26.95 -74.37
C LEU A 437 -9.68 -25.59 -75.06
N ASP A 438 -10.58 -24.71 -74.62
CA ASP A 438 -10.57 -23.29 -74.94
C ASP A 438 -9.40 -22.57 -74.22
N PRO A 439 -9.05 -21.32 -74.58
CA PRO A 439 -7.91 -20.63 -73.96
C PRO A 439 -8.05 -20.40 -72.44
N HIS A 440 -9.27 -20.26 -71.91
CA HIS A 440 -9.46 -20.18 -70.46
C HIS A 440 -9.28 -21.55 -69.81
N GLY A 441 -9.82 -22.62 -70.40
CA GLY A 441 -9.55 -24.01 -70.01
C GLY A 441 -8.06 -24.37 -70.02
N ALA A 442 -7.31 -23.95 -71.05
CA ALA A 442 -5.86 -24.13 -71.15
C ALA A 442 -5.08 -23.32 -70.09
N THR A 443 -5.51 -22.08 -69.80
CA THR A 443 -4.95 -21.27 -68.70
C THR A 443 -5.17 -21.94 -67.34
N VAL A 444 -6.37 -22.48 -67.09
CA VAL A 444 -6.67 -23.25 -65.87
C VAL A 444 -5.85 -24.56 -65.81
N SER A 445 -5.56 -25.18 -66.95
CA SER A 445 -4.66 -26.34 -67.06
C SER A 445 -3.22 -25.98 -66.68
N ARG A 446 -2.66 -24.90 -67.25
CA ARG A 446 -1.34 -24.32 -66.94
C ARG A 446 -1.15 -24.05 -65.45
N ASP A 447 -2.12 -23.37 -64.85
CA ASP A 447 -2.11 -23.07 -63.42
C ASP A 447 -2.26 -24.36 -62.57
N GLY A 448 -3.07 -25.32 -63.03
CA GLY A 448 -3.21 -26.65 -62.42
C GLY A 448 -1.88 -27.42 -62.37
N LEU A 449 -1.13 -27.40 -63.48
CA LEU A 449 0.20 -28.00 -63.59
C LEU A 449 1.17 -27.35 -62.62
N ALA A 450 1.27 -26.02 -62.63
CA ALA A 450 2.16 -25.25 -61.74
C ALA A 450 1.89 -25.52 -60.25
N LYS A 451 0.62 -25.47 -59.82
CA LYS A 451 0.20 -25.78 -58.44
C LYS A 451 0.55 -27.21 -58.03
N THR A 452 0.41 -28.17 -58.94
CA THR A 452 0.68 -29.58 -58.66
C THR A 452 2.18 -29.84 -58.53
N ILE A 453 3.01 -29.32 -59.45
CA ILE A 453 4.47 -29.43 -59.38
C ILE A 453 4.98 -28.79 -58.08
N TYR A 454 4.54 -27.57 -57.75
CA TYR A 454 4.99 -26.87 -56.55
C TYR A 454 4.62 -27.62 -55.26
N SER A 455 3.39 -28.15 -55.16
CA SER A 455 3.01 -28.94 -53.98
C SER A 455 3.84 -30.21 -53.85
N ARG A 456 4.08 -30.95 -54.96
CA ARG A 456 4.89 -32.17 -54.90
C ARG A 456 6.34 -31.89 -54.52
N LEU A 457 6.90 -30.78 -55.00
CA LEU A 457 8.22 -30.30 -54.60
C LEU A 457 8.28 -29.97 -53.10
N PHE A 458 7.25 -29.32 -52.56
CA PHE A 458 7.15 -29.02 -51.13
C PHE A 458 6.98 -30.27 -50.27
N ASP A 459 6.10 -31.20 -50.68
CA ASP A 459 5.91 -32.50 -50.02
C ASP A 459 7.26 -33.27 -49.97
N TRP A 460 7.97 -33.36 -51.10
CA TRP A 460 9.29 -33.99 -51.20
C TRP A 460 10.35 -33.32 -50.32
N LEU A 461 10.36 -31.99 -50.23
CA LEU A 461 11.28 -31.26 -49.34
C LEU A 461 11.05 -31.67 -47.88
N VAL A 462 9.80 -31.76 -47.43
CA VAL A 462 9.45 -32.19 -46.06
C VAL A 462 9.88 -33.64 -45.81
N ASP A 463 9.59 -34.56 -46.72
CA ASP A 463 10.00 -35.96 -46.60
C ASP A 463 11.53 -36.13 -46.56
N LYS A 464 12.25 -35.40 -47.42
CA LYS A 464 13.72 -35.38 -47.46
C LYS A 464 14.33 -34.80 -46.17
N ILE A 465 13.73 -33.74 -45.63
CA ILE A 465 14.10 -33.15 -44.34
C ILE A 465 13.90 -34.17 -43.20
N ASN A 466 12.75 -34.84 -43.14
CA ASN A 466 12.44 -35.86 -42.13
C ASN A 466 13.42 -37.05 -42.18
N PHE A 467 13.73 -37.55 -43.38
CA PHE A 467 14.72 -38.61 -43.57
C PHE A 467 16.12 -38.20 -43.07
N SER A 468 16.52 -36.95 -43.31
CA SER A 468 17.83 -36.42 -42.91
C SER A 468 17.95 -36.12 -41.41
N ILE A 469 16.87 -35.64 -40.79
CA ILE A 469 16.76 -35.43 -39.34
C ILE A 469 16.92 -36.77 -38.60
N GLY A 470 16.28 -37.83 -39.12
CA GLY A 470 16.29 -39.17 -38.54
C GLY A 470 15.09 -39.40 -37.63
N GLN A 471 13.91 -39.58 -38.22
CA GLN A 471 12.70 -39.93 -37.48
C GLN A 471 12.82 -41.33 -36.84
N ASP A 472 12.46 -41.44 -35.56
CA ASP A 472 12.34 -42.70 -34.82
C ASP A 472 10.86 -43.15 -34.81
N PRO A 473 10.46 -44.14 -35.63
CA PRO A 473 9.07 -44.60 -35.66
C PRO A 473 8.66 -45.44 -34.43
N ASN A 474 9.58 -45.77 -33.52
CA ASN A 474 9.33 -46.60 -32.35
C ASN A 474 9.22 -45.79 -31.03
N SER A 475 9.59 -44.50 -31.04
CA SER A 475 9.46 -43.65 -29.86
C SER A 475 8.00 -43.49 -29.44
N LYS A 476 7.76 -43.54 -28.13
CA LYS A 476 6.46 -43.26 -27.49
C LYS A 476 6.46 -41.98 -26.65
N CYS A 477 7.64 -41.40 -26.43
CA CYS A 477 7.84 -40.20 -25.66
C CYS A 477 8.12 -39.07 -26.65
N LEU A 478 7.14 -38.21 -26.92
CA LEU A 478 7.28 -37.13 -27.90
C LEU A 478 6.74 -35.81 -27.34
N ILE A 479 7.33 -34.71 -27.82
CA ILE A 479 6.84 -33.35 -27.56
C ILE A 479 6.56 -32.70 -28.92
N GLY A 480 5.29 -32.53 -29.25
CA GLY A 480 4.83 -31.97 -30.52
C GLY A 480 4.61 -30.46 -30.43
N VAL A 481 5.47 -29.65 -31.07
CA VAL A 481 5.31 -28.19 -31.12
C VAL A 481 4.54 -27.78 -32.37
N LEU A 482 3.36 -27.17 -32.18
CA LEU A 482 2.50 -26.71 -33.27
C LEU A 482 2.69 -25.20 -33.49
N ASP A 483 3.28 -24.82 -34.63
CA ASP A 483 3.33 -23.44 -35.14
C ASP A 483 2.33 -23.33 -36.31
N ILE A 484 1.19 -22.68 -36.06
CA ILE A 484 0.09 -22.59 -37.01
C ILE A 484 -0.42 -21.16 -37.15
N TYR A 485 -0.94 -20.84 -38.34
CA TYR A 485 -1.60 -19.56 -38.61
C TYR A 485 -2.70 -19.28 -37.57
N GLY A 486 -2.80 -18.02 -37.14
CA GLY A 486 -3.89 -17.56 -36.30
C GLY A 486 -5.17 -17.36 -37.11
N PHE A 487 -6.22 -16.89 -36.43
CA PHE A 487 -7.45 -16.43 -37.07
C PHE A 487 -7.17 -15.28 -38.06
N GLU A 488 -7.59 -15.42 -39.31
CA GLU A 488 -7.41 -14.41 -40.36
C GLU A 488 -8.73 -13.70 -40.69
N SER A 489 -8.73 -12.37 -40.66
CA SER A 489 -9.84 -11.55 -41.13
C SER A 489 -9.30 -10.34 -41.89
N PHE A 490 -9.62 -10.29 -43.17
CA PHE A 490 -9.21 -9.26 -44.13
C PHE A 490 -10.45 -8.58 -44.74
N LYS A 491 -10.23 -7.54 -45.56
CA LYS A 491 -11.31 -6.86 -46.30
C LYS A 491 -12.02 -7.78 -47.30
N THR A 492 -11.30 -8.77 -47.81
CA THR A 492 -11.73 -9.76 -48.80
C THR A 492 -11.21 -11.13 -48.34
N ASN A 493 -12.10 -12.05 -47.97
CA ASN A 493 -11.73 -13.37 -47.46
C ASN A 493 -12.17 -14.44 -48.45
N SER A 494 -11.27 -15.37 -48.77
CA SER A 494 -11.50 -16.42 -49.76
C SER A 494 -11.51 -17.82 -49.10
N PHE A 495 -11.45 -18.87 -49.93
CA PHE A 495 -11.49 -20.28 -49.51
C PHE A 495 -10.35 -20.62 -48.53
N GLU A 496 -9.21 -19.99 -48.72
CA GLU A 496 -8.01 -20.11 -47.90
C GLU A 496 -8.25 -19.62 -46.46
N GLN A 497 -8.79 -18.40 -46.29
CA GLN A 497 -9.18 -17.86 -44.98
C GLN A 497 -10.28 -18.71 -44.32
N PHE A 498 -11.22 -19.24 -45.10
CA PHE A 498 -12.27 -20.12 -44.58
C PHE A 498 -11.68 -21.41 -43.99
N CYS A 499 -10.73 -22.05 -44.67
CA CYS A 499 -10.01 -23.20 -44.14
C CYS A 499 -9.17 -22.84 -42.90
N ILE A 500 -8.44 -21.72 -42.93
CA ILE A 500 -7.64 -21.20 -41.82
C ILE A 500 -8.49 -20.96 -40.55
N ASN A 501 -9.65 -20.33 -40.70
CA ASN A 501 -10.54 -20.02 -39.59
C ASN A 501 -11.27 -21.26 -39.06
N TYR A 502 -11.65 -22.21 -39.93
CA TYR A 502 -12.15 -23.52 -39.49
C TYR A 502 -11.11 -24.31 -38.67
N THR A 503 -9.82 -24.24 -39.01
CA THR A 503 -8.74 -24.81 -38.17
C THR A 503 -8.72 -24.17 -36.78
N ASN A 504 -8.76 -22.83 -36.71
CA ASN A 504 -8.74 -22.10 -35.45
C ASN A 504 -10.00 -22.40 -34.61
N GLU A 505 -11.17 -22.54 -35.25
CA GLU A 505 -12.43 -22.97 -34.62
C GLU A 505 -12.31 -24.36 -33.96
N LYS A 506 -11.67 -25.33 -34.63
CA LYS A 506 -11.39 -26.67 -34.08
C LYS A 506 -10.37 -26.64 -32.93
N LEU A 507 -9.26 -25.92 -33.10
CA LEU A 507 -8.22 -25.80 -32.06
C LEU A 507 -8.74 -25.06 -30.82
N GLN A 508 -9.60 -24.05 -31.00
CA GLN A 508 -10.26 -23.39 -29.87
C GLN A 508 -11.26 -24.32 -29.17
N GLN A 509 -11.96 -25.20 -29.89
CA GLN A 509 -12.82 -26.20 -29.23
C GLN A 509 -12.01 -27.16 -28.36
N HIS A 510 -10.84 -27.63 -28.85
CA HIS A 510 -9.91 -28.44 -28.06
C HIS A 510 -9.47 -27.72 -26.78
N PHE A 511 -9.02 -26.47 -26.93
CA PHE A 511 -8.61 -25.60 -25.83
C PHE A 511 -9.73 -25.34 -24.82
N ASN A 512 -10.93 -24.97 -25.26
CA ASN A 512 -12.08 -24.73 -24.38
C ASN A 512 -12.41 -26.02 -23.57
N LYS A 513 -12.46 -27.18 -24.23
CA LYS A 513 -12.74 -28.47 -23.58
C LYS A 513 -11.64 -28.89 -22.60
N HIS A 514 -10.38 -28.69 -22.97
CA HIS A 514 -9.23 -29.00 -22.12
C HIS A 514 -9.19 -28.10 -20.87
N VAL A 515 -9.24 -26.77 -21.03
CA VAL A 515 -9.26 -25.80 -19.92
C VAL A 515 -10.41 -26.09 -18.96
N PHE A 516 -11.61 -26.39 -19.48
CA PHE A 516 -12.77 -26.76 -18.66
C PHE A 516 -12.58 -28.09 -17.93
N LYS A 517 -12.02 -29.12 -18.60
CA LYS A 517 -11.68 -30.42 -18.00
C LYS A 517 -10.65 -30.27 -16.87
N THR A 518 -9.56 -29.53 -17.06
CA THR A 518 -8.55 -29.29 -16.02
C THR A 518 -9.16 -28.56 -14.80
N GLN A 519 -10.12 -27.65 -15.02
CA GLN A 519 -10.86 -27.03 -13.92
C GLN A 519 -11.78 -28.01 -13.19
N GLN A 520 -12.50 -28.88 -13.92
CA GLN A 520 -13.31 -29.95 -13.30
C GLN A 520 -12.44 -30.91 -12.47
N GLU A 521 -11.24 -31.24 -12.94
CA GLU A 521 -10.30 -32.12 -12.24
C GLU A 521 -9.80 -31.50 -10.93
N GLU A 522 -9.43 -30.22 -10.93
CA GLU A 522 -9.06 -29.51 -9.69
C GLU A 522 -10.25 -29.32 -8.73
N TYR A 523 -11.45 -28.99 -9.22
CA TYR A 523 -12.65 -28.90 -8.36
C TYR A 523 -13.07 -30.26 -7.80
N THR A 524 -12.94 -31.35 -8.57
CA THR A 524 -13.24 -32.71 -8.11
C THR A 524 -12.24 -33.18 -7.05
N LYS A 525 -10.94 -32.89 -7.25
CA LYS A 525 -9.86 -33.16 -6.29
C LYS A 525 -10.07 -32.44 -4.96
N GLU A 526 -10.50 -31.19 -5.00
CA GLU A 526 -10.82 -30.35 -3.84
C GLU A 526 -12.25 -30.57 -3.28
N GLU A 527 -13.05 -31.48 -3.86
CA GLU A 527 -14.44 -31.83 -3.46
C GLU A 527 -15.46 -30.67 -3.51
N ILE A 528 -15.34 -29.81 -4.53
CA ILE A 528 -16.20 -28.65 -4.75
C ILE A 528 -17.28 -28.95 -5.80
N ASP A 529 -18.53 -28.58 -5.51
CA ASP A 529 -19.62 -28.60 -6.50
C ASP A 529 -19.38 -27.57 -7.62
N TRP A 530 -19.45 -28.07 -8.85
CA TRP A 530 -19.27 -27.32 -10.10
C TRP A 530 -20.47 -27.48 -11.06
N SER A 531 -21.54 -28.16 -10.65
CA SER A 531 -22.66 -28.57 -11.50
C SER A 531 -23.44 -27.43 -12.17
N TYR A 532 -23.37 -26.22 -11.63
CA TYR A 532 -24.02 -25.00 -12.16
C TYR A 532 -23.18 -24.23 -13.20
N ILE A 533 -21.94 -24.66 -13.51
CA ILE A 533 -21.07 -23.93 -14.46
C ILE A 533 -21.47 -24.26 -15.90
N GLU A 534 -22.29 -23.38 -16.52
CA GLU A 534 -22.61 -23.47 -17.95
C GLU A 534 -21.35 -23.28 -18.81
N PHE A 535 -21.06 -24.26 -19.69
CA PHE A 535 -19.93 -24.23 -20.62
C PHE A 535 -20.36 -23.79 -22.02
N VAL A 536 -19.70 -22.76 -22.56
CA VAL A 536 -19.96 -22.24 -23.91
C VAL A 536 -19.09 -23.00 -24.93
N ASP A 537 -19.61 -24.12 -25.44
CA ASP A 537 -19.00 -24.85 -26.56
C ASP A 537 -19.27 -24.11 -27.89
N ASN A 538 -18.24 -23.92 -28.72
CA ASN A 538 -18.36 -23.38 -30.08
C ASN A 538 -18.75 -24.45 -31.12
N LYS A 539 -19.23 -25.61 -30.67
CA LYS A 539 -19.73 -26.70 -31.51
C LYS A 539 -20.79 -26.25 -32.52
N ASP A 540 -21.59 -25.23 -32.22
CA ASP A 540 -22.61 -24.72 -33.13
C ASP A 540 -22.03 -24.12 -34.43
N VAL A 541 -20.85 -23.49 -34.36
CA VAL A 541 -20.12 -23.02 -35.55
C VAL A 541 -19.45 -24.18 -36.29
N LEU A 542 -18.93 -25.18 -35.56
CA LEU A 542 -18.29 -26.35 -36.15
C LEU A 542 -19.27 -27.27 -36.87
N ASP A 543 -20.42 -27.56 -36.27
CA ASP A 543 -21.49 -28.32 -36.89
C ASP A 543 -21.99 -27.58 -38.16
N LEU A 544 -22.13 -26.25 -38.14
CA LEU A 544 -22.47 -25.44 -39.33
C LEU A 544 -21.48 -25.62 -40.50
N ILE A 545 -20.19 -25.80 -40.22
CA ILE A 545 -19.15 -25.99 -41.25
C ILE A 545 -19.05 -27.47 -41.70
N GLU A 546 -19.36 -28.41 -40.81
CA GLU A 546 -19.20 -29.85 -41.06
C GLU A 546 -20.45 -30.59 -41.53
N GLN A 547 -21.64 -30.01 -41.34
CA GLN A 547 -22.95 -30.61 -41.63
C GLN A 547 -23.82 -29.70 -42.52
N THR A 548 -24.94 -30.21 -43.03
CA THR A 548 -25.84 -29.46 -43.92
C THR A 548 -27.03 -28.85 -43.16
N PHE A 549 -27.05 -27.53 -43.02
CA PHE A 549 -28.18 -26.78 -42.45
C PHE A 549 -28.91 -25.96 -43.51
N LYS A 550 -30.21 -25.71 -43.30
CA LYS A 550 -31.02 -24.80 -44.14
C LYS A 550 -30.98 -23.36 -43.60
N ASP A 551 -31.17 -23.22 -42.29
CA ASP A 551 -31.12 -21.97 -41.55
C ASP A 551 -30.28 -22.18 -40.28
N HIS A 552 -29.35 -21.28 -39.97
CA HIS A 552 -28.54 -21.35 -38.76
C HIS A 552 -28.19 -19.97 -38.20
N LYS A 553 -28.22 -19.81 -36.87
CA LYS A 553 -28.05 -18.50 -36.20
C LYS A 553 -26.69 -17.83 -36.45
N ARG A 554 -25.65 -18.63 -36.75
CA ARG A 554 -24.28 -18.16 -37.04
C ARG A 554 -24.02 -17.87 -38.52
N PHE A 555 -24.97 -18.20 -39.40
CA PHE A 555 -24.87 -17.95 -40.84
C PHE A 555 -25.71 -16.72 -41.21
N ILE A 556 -25.07 -15.71 -41.80
CA ILE A 556 -25.70 -14.46 -42.21
C ILE A 556 -25.54 -14.31 -43.72
N LYS A 557 -26.64 -14.02 -44.41
CA LYS A 557 -26.63 -13.66 -45.83
C LYS A 557 -26.60 -12.14 -45.98
N PRO A 558 -25.58 -11.55 -46.63
CA PRO A 558 -25.55 -10.13 -46.96
C PRO A 558 -26.77 -9.70 -47.79
N LYS A 559 -27.26 -8.47 -47.56
CA LYS A 559 -28.46 -7.94 -48.24
C LYS A 559 -28.18 -7.36 -49.63
N LEU A 560 -26.93 -7.05 -49.94
CA LEU A 560 -26.53 -6.27 -51.13
C LEU A 560 -25.74 -7.11 -52.15
N THR A 561 -24.79 -7.93 -51.69
CA THR A 561 -23.99 -8.80 -52.55
C THR A 561 -24.64 -10.18 -52.71
N ARG A 562 -24.51 -10.77 -53.92
CA ARG A 562 -25.15 -12.06 -54.27
C ARG A 562 -24.22 -13.27 -54.12
N SER A 563 -22.91 -13.08 -54.23
CA SER A 563 -21.88 -14.13 -54.12
C SER A 563 -21.24 -14.23 -52.73
N ASP A 564 -21.54 -13.33 -51.80
CA ASP A 564 -20.94 -13.36 -50.46
C ASP A 564 -21.80 -14.14 -49.45
N PHE A 565 -21.13 -14.68 -48.44
CA PHE A 565 -21.76 -15.19 -47.23
C PHE A 565 -20.96 -14.75 -45.98
N THR A 566 -21.59 -14.81 -44.81
CA THR A 566 -20.98 -14.38 -43.56
C THR A 566 -21.14 -15.45 -42.49
N ILE A 567 -20.03 -15.83 -41.85
CA ILE A 567 -20.03 -16.75 -40.70
C ILE A 567 -19.59 -15.99 -39.46
N VAL A 568 -20.30 -16.26 -38.36
CA VAL A 568 -19.99 -15.77 -37.02
C VAL A 568 -19.19 -16.84 -36.28
N HIS A 569 -17.89 -16.57 -36.09
CA HIS A 569 -16.93 -17.45 -35.42
C HIS A 569 -16.88 -17.23 -33.89
N TYR A 570 -16.16 -18.08 -33.14
CA TYR A 570 -16.03 -17.97 -31.68
C TYR A 570 -15.42 -16.65 -31.15
N ALA A 571 -14.76 -15.86 -32.00
CA ALA A 571 -13.82 -14.78 -31.67
C ALA A 571 -14.39 -13.51 -30.99
N GLY A 572 -15.51 -13.64 -30.27
CA GLY A 572 -16.12 -12.59 -29.46
C GLY A 572 -17.59 -12.87 -29.14
N GLU A 573 -17.92 -12.97 -27.85
CA GLU A 573 -19.30 -13.15 -27.37
C GLU A 573 -20.08 -11.81 -27.29
N VAL A 574 -19.41 -10.74 -26.84
CA VAL A 574 -19.95 -9.37 -26.77
C VAL A 574 -19.99 -8.72 -28.15
N ALA A 575 -19.07 -9.12 -29.04
CA ALA A 575 -19.03 -8.73 -30.44
C ALA A 575 -18.79 -9.99 -31.28
N LEU A 576 -19.89 -10.60 -31.71
CA LEU A 576 -19.89 -11.59 -32.79
C LEU A 576 -19.04 -11.05 -33.94
N VAL A 577 -18.03 -11.79 -34.41
CA VAL A 577 -17.19 -11.35 -35.54
C VAL A 577 -17.77 -11.94 -36.84
N PRO A 578 -18.56 -11.17 -37.63
CA PRO A 578 -18.96 -11.58 -38.97
C PRO A 578 -17.75 -11.56 -39.90
N VAL A 579 -17.19 -12.72 -40.23
CA VAL A 579 -16.23 -12.82 -41.34
C VAL A 579 -17.02 -13.00 -42.63
N GLN A 580 -16.92 -12.03 -43.53
CA GLN A 580 -17.54 -12.06 -44.85
C GLN A 580 -16.58 -12.73 -45.84
N TYR A 581 -17.04 -13.83 -46.43
CA TYR A 581 -16.31 -14.62 -47.42
C TYR A 581 -16.97 -14.48 -48.78
N GLN A 582 -16.16 -14.32 -49.82
CA GLN A 582 -16.62 -14.21 -51.21
C GLN A 582 -16.62 -15.61 -51.83
N SER A 583 -17.79 -16.16 -52.21
CA SER A 583 -17.85 -17.54 -52.77
C SER A 583 -17.35 -17.66 -54.21
N ASP A 584 -16.97 -16.54 -54.82
CA ASP A 584 -16.35 -16.50 -56.14
C ASP A 584 -15.06 -17.36 -56.17
N GLN A 585 -14.94 -18.21 -57.20
CA GLN A 585 -13.90 -19.24 -57.35
C GLN A 585 -13.81 -20.33 -56.24
N PHE A 586 -14.68 -20.38 -55.22
CA PHE A 586 -14.60 -21.42 -54.16
C PHE A 586 -14.61 -22.85 -54.73
N LEU A 587 -15.42 -23.10 -55.76
CA LEU A 587 -15.50 -24.41 -56.40
C LEU A 587 -14.19 -24.78 -57.11
N ASP A 588 -13.57 -23.83 -57.81
CA ASP A 588 -12.36 -24.07 -58.60
C ASP A 588 -11.11 -24.15 -57.74
N LYS A 589 -11.07 -23.39 -56.64
CA LYS A 589 -10.05 -23.54 -55.59
C LYS A 589 -10.15 -24.89 -54.87
N ASN A 590 -11.36 -25.45 -54.71
CA ASN A 590 -11.55 -26.74 -54.00
C ASN A 590 -11.35 -27.99 -54.90
N LYS A 591 -11.34 -27.85 -56.22
CA LYS A 591 -11.11 -28.95 -57.19
C LYS A 591 -9.63 -29.36 -57.23
N ASP A 592 -9.22 -30.25 -56.32
CA ASP A 592 -7.85 -30.82 -56.32
C ASP A 592 -7.66 -31.95 -57.36
N TYR A 593 -8.09 -31.69 -58.59
CA TYR A 593 -7.98 -32.62 -59.71
C TYR A 593 -6.59 -32.52 -60.35
N ILE A 594 -5.71 -33.45 -59.99
CA ILE A 594 -4.49 -33.71 -60.76
C ILE A 594 -4.94 -34.25 -62.12
N VAL A 595 -4.65 -33.51 -63.18
CA VAL A 595 -4.92 -33.91 -64.57
C VAL A 595 -4.04 -35.13 -64.89
N PRO A 596 -4.60 -36.30 -65.26
CA PRO A 596 -3.83 -37.51 -65.56
C PRO A 596 -2.67 -37.25 -66.54
N GLU A 597 -2.95 -36.48 -67.59
CA GLU A 597 -2.02 -36.10 -68.64
C GLU A 597 -0.80 -35.32 -68.10
N HIS A 598 -0.98 -34.54 -67.02
CA HIS A 598 0.14 -33.84 -66.35
C HIS A 598 1.03 -34.84 -65.60
N ARG A 599 0.43 -35.85 -64.95
CA ARG A 599 1.18 -36.91 -64.27
C ARG A 599 1.91 -37.79 -65.27
N ASP A 600 1.24 -38.19 -66.35
CA ASP A 600 1.81 -39.06 -67.38
C ASP A 600 2.99 -38.37 -68.06
N LEU A 601 2.86 -37.07 -68.39
CA LEU A 601 3.95 -36.24 -68.90
C LEU A 601 5.16 -36.16 -67.95
N LEU A 602 4.94 -35.92 -66.66
CA LEU A 602 6.02 -35.69 -65.69
C LEU A 602 6.67 -36.98 -65.21
N SER A 603 5.90 -38.07 -65.09
CA SER A 603 6.43 -39.42 -64.80
C SER A 603 7.24 -39.99 -65.97
N ALA A 604 6.98 -39.55 -67.20
CA ALA A 604 7.77 -39.83 -68.39
C ALA A 604 8.94 -38.84 -68.62
N SER A 605 9.23 -37.93 -67.67
CA SER A 605 10.41 -37.06 -67.73
C SER A 605 11.70 -37.89 -67.71
N THR A 606 12.71 -37.48 -68.48
CA THR A 606 14.05 -38.08 -68.39
C THR A 606 14.82 -37.62 -67.14
N CYS A 607 14.30 -36.62 -66.40
CA CYS A 607 14.83 -36.22 -65.11
C CYS A 607 14.27 -37.12 -63.99
N SER A 608 15.12 -37.96 -63.42
CA SER A 608 14.78 -38.84 -62.29
C SER A 608 14.18 -38.12 -61.08
N PHE A 609 14.57 -36.87 -60.83
CA PHE A 609 13.97 -36.03 -59.79
C PHE A 609 12.51 -35.68 -60.12
N VAL A 610 12.24 -35.18 -61.33
CA VAL A 610 10.87 -34.80 -61.76
C VAL A 610 9.95 -36.02 -61.83
N ALA A 611 10.42 -37.13 -62.38
CA ALA A 611 9.68 -38.39 -62.37
C ALA A 611 9.44 -38.92 -60.94
N GLY A 612 10.41 -38.74 -60.03
CA GLY A 612 10.29 -39.10 -58.62
C GLY A 612 9.23 -38.31 -57.84
N LEU A 613 8.92 -37.08 -58.25
CA LEU A 613 7.79 -36.30 -57.70
C LEU A 613 6.41 -36.85 -58.13
N PHE A 614 6.37 -37.68 -59.18
CA PHE A 614 5.15 -38.19 -59.81
C PHE A 614 5.21 -39.72 -60.03
N PRO A 615 5.33 -40.53 -58.96
CA PRO A 615 5.39 -41.99 -59.09
C PRO A 615 4.13 -42.56 -59.79
N PRO A 616 4.23 -43.72 -60.48
CA PRO A 616 3.10 -44.35 -61.15
C PRO A 616 2.00 -44.83 -60.17
N LEU A 617 0.80 -45.09 -60.68
CA LEU A 617 -0.28 -45.72 -59.88
C LEU A 617 -0.10 -47.24 -59.79
N THR A 618 -0.32 -47.79 -58.60
CA THR A 618 -0.69 -49.21 -58.45
C THR A 618 -2.16 -49.40 -58.83
N GLU A 619 -2.48 -50.53 -59.47
CA GLU A 619 -3.78 -50.76 -60.12
C GLU A 619 -4.99 -50.75 -59.15
N GLU A 620 -4.78 -51.05 -57.87
CA GLU A 620 -5.82 -51.02 -56.84
C GLU A 620 -6.32 -49.59 -56.55
N VAL A 621 -5.43 -48.60 -56.65
CA VAL A 621 -5.75 -47.19 -56.40
C VAL A 621 -6.55 -46.61 -57.58
N ALA A 622 -6.26 -47.03 -58.81
CA ALA A 622 -6.97 -46.57 -60.01
C ALA A 622 -8.48 -46.89 -59.96
N LYS A 623 -8.87 -48.03 -59.40
CA LYS A 623 -10.26 -48.50 -59.31
C LYS A 623 -11.08 -47.85 -58.18
N SER A 624 -10.44 -47.12 -57.27
CA SER A 624 -11.09 -46.53 -56.08
C SER A 624 -11.14 -45.00 -56.08
N SER A 625 -10.77 -44.35 -57.20
CA SER A 625 -10.63 -42.90 -57.37
C SER A 625 -11.95 -42.10 -57.31
N LYS A 626 -12.58 -42.07 -56.13
CA LYS A 626 -13.65 -41.12 -55.80
C LYS A 626 -13.07 -39.69 -55.77
N PHE A 627 -13.82 -38.73 -56.30
CA PHE A 627 -13.42 -37.32 -56.32
C PHE A 627 -13.04 -36.81 -54.92
N SER A 628 -11.78 -36.40 -54.75
CA SER A 628 -11.23 -35.90 -53.49
C SER A 628 -10.82 -34.43 -53.63
N SER A 629 -11.65 -33.55 -53.05
CA SER A 629 -11.46 -32.09 -53.00
C SER A 629 -10.44 -31.66 -51.94
N ILE A 630 -9.94 -30.42 -52.01
CA ILE A 630 -9.03 -29.88 -50.98
C ILE A 630 -9.69 -29.95 -49.59
N SER A 631 -10.95 -29.52 -49.45
CA SER A 631 -11.69 -29.61 -48.19
C SER A 631 -11.77 -31.04 -47.65
N SER A 632 -11.90 -32.06 -48.52
CA SER A 632 -11.98 -33.45 -48.07
C SER A 632 -10.67 -33.97 -47.47
N ARG A 633 -9.53 -33.66 -48.12
CA ARG A 633 -8.19 -34.06 -47.63
C ARG A 633 -7.80 -33.24 -46.40
N PHE A 634 -8.06 -31.94 -46.42
CA PHE A 634 -7.79 -31.07 -45.28
C PHE A 634 -8.64 -31.46 -44.06
N LYS A 635 -9.94 -31.78 -44.21
CA LYS A 635 -10.75 -32.27 -43.09
C LYS A 635 -10.16 -33.54 -42.47
N LEU A 636 -9.67 -34.48 -43.29
CA LEU A 636 -8.99 -35.68 -42.82
C LEU A 636 -7.65 -35.37 -42.12
N GLN A 637 -6.82 -34.51 -42.69
CA GLN A 637 -5.55 -34.07 -42.08
C GLN A 637 -5.76 -33.34 -40.74
N LEU A 638 -6.80 -32.50 -40.65
CA LEU A 638 -7.15 -31.82 -39.40
C LEU A 638 -7.71 -32.80 -38.37
N GLN A 639 -8.51 -33.79 -38.79
CA GLN A 639 -8.94 -34.86 -37.90
C GLN A 639 -7.74 -35.63 -37.33
N GLN A 640 -6.77 -36.01 -38.17
CA GLN A 640 -5.54 -36.68 -37.74
C GLN A 640 -4.71 -35.83 -36.77
N LEU A 641 -4.54 -34.53 -37.04
CA LEU A 641 -3.87 -33.60 -36.12
C LEU A 641 -4.61 -33.52 -34.77
N MET A 642 -5.95 -33.44 -34.80
CA MET A 642 -6.76 -33.40 -33.59
C MET A 642 -6.72 -34.74 -32.83
N GLU A 643 -6.66 -35.89 -33.50
CA GLU A 643 -6.48 -37.20 -32.88
C GLU A 643 -5.13 -37.31 -32.15
N ILE A 644 -4.05 -36.81 -32.77
CA ILE A 644 -2.75 -36.68 -32.10
C ILE A 644 -2.87 -35.77 -30.87
N LEU A 645 -3.40 -34.55 -31.02
CA LEU A 645 -3.51 -33.58 -29.92
C LEU A 645 -4.34 -34.11 -28.74
N ASN A 646 -5.49 -34.77 -28.99
CA ASN A 646 -6.33 -35.38 -27.94
C ASN A 646 -5.64 -36.57 -27.23
N SER A 647 -4.57 -37.14 -27.79
CA SER A 647 -3.78 -38.22 -27.17
C SER A 647 -2.59 -37.70 -26.35
N THR A 648 -2.32 -36.40 -26.40
CA THR A 648 -1.21 -35.72 -25.70
C THR A 648 -1.73 -34.76 -24.63
N GLU A 649 -0.93 -34.45 -23.60
CA GLU A 649 -1.26 -33.32 -22.73
C GLU A 649 -0.88 -31.98 -23.42
N PRO A 650 -1.81 -31.01 -23.59
CA PRO A 650 -1.56 -29.79 -24.34
C PRO A 650 -1.22 -28.58 -23.46
N HIS A 651 -0.08 -27.95 -23.75
CA HIS A 651 0.34 -26.66 -23.19
C HIS A 651 0.10 -25.54 -24.22
N TYR A 652 -0.34 -24.36 -23.79
CA TYR A 652 -0.76 -23.29 -24.70
C TYR A 652 0.09 -22.04 -24.59
N ILE A 653 0.59 -21.56 -25.73
CA ILE A 653 1.27 -20.27 -25.86
C ILE A 653 0.50 -19.38 -26.83
N ARG A 654 0.15 -18.18 -26.37
CA ARG A 654 -0.60 -17.18 -27.12
C ARG A 654 0.31 -15.97 -27.40
N CYS A 655 0.81 -15.90 -28.62
CA CYS A 655 1.69 -14.84 -29.11
C CYS A 655 0.87 -13.60 -29.53
N ILE A 656 1.31 -12.41 -29.11
CA ILE A 656 0.64 -11.12 -29.37
C ILE A 656 1.60 -10.15 -30.08
N LYS A 657 1.09 -9.51 -31.14
CA LYS A 657 1.75 -8.41 -31.86
C LYS A 657 1.35 -7.08 -31.21
N PRO A 658 2.22 -6.35 -30.50
CA PRO A 658 1.80 -5.17 -29.72
C PRO A 658 1.48 -3.95 -30.59
N ASN A 659 2.02 -3.84 -31.80
CA ASN A 659 1.70 -2.75 -32.73
C ASN A 659 1.82 -3.19 -34.20
N ASN A 660 1.15 -2.50 -35.10
CA ASN A 660 1.21 -2.74 -36.54
C ASN A 660 2.37 -2.01 -37.24
N VAL A 661 2.98 -1.02 -36.59
CA VAL A 661 4.13 -0.25 -37.11
C VAL A 661 5.45 -1.05 -37.07
N LEU A 662 5.46 -2.23 -36.44
CA LEU A 662 6.62 -3.14 -36.28
C LEU A 662 7.79 -2.51 -35.51
N LYS A 663 7.50 -1.67 -34.50
CA LYS A 663 8.52 -0.96 -33.70
C LYS A 663 8.55 -1.45 -32.24
N PRO A 664 9.72 -1.47 -31.58
CA PRO A 664 9.81 -1.75 -30.15
C PRO A 664 9.16 -0.63 -29.31
N ALA A 665 8.78 -0.95 -28.08
CA ALA A 665 8.21 -0.02 -27.09
C ALA A 665 6.92 0.73 -27.51
N VAL A 666 6.21 0.25 -28.54
CA VAL A 666 4.89 0.78 -28.94
C VAL A 666 3.81 -0.27 -28.68
N PHE A 667 2.74 0.11 -27.98
CA PHE A 667 1.64 -0.78 -27.60
C PHE A 667 0.28 -0.17 -28.03
N GLU A 668 -0.36 -0.80 -29.01
CA GLU A 668 -1.65 -0.41 -29.59
C GLU A 668 -2.80 -1.13 -28.86
N ASN A 669 -3.43 -0.44 -27.91
CA ASN A 669 -4.50 -0.99 -27.06
C ASN A 669 -5.64 -1.67 -27.87
N ASP A 670 -6.12 -1.05 -28.96
CA ASP A 670 -7.15 -1.64 -29.84
C ASP A 670 -6.72 -2.99 -30.42
N ASN A 671 -5.49 -3.03 -30.94
CA ASN A 671 -4.92 -4.15 -31.67
C ASN A 671 -4.66 -5.34 -30.73
N VAL A 672 -4.11 -5.08 -29.54
CA VAL A 672 -3.92 -6.09 -28.50
C VAL A 672 -5.26 -6.60 -27.97
N MET A 673 -6.26 -5.73 -27.76
CA MET A 673 -7.61 -6.16 -27.39
C MET A 673 -8.27 -7.05 -28.44
N GLN A 674 -8.13 -6.73 -29.73
CA GLN A 674 -8.63 -7.57 -30.81
C GLN A 674 -7.97 -8.96 -30.82
N GLN A 675 -6.65 -9.02 -30.60
CA GLN A 675 -5.91 -10.29 -30.51
C GLN A 675 -6.24 -11.10 -29.25
N LEU A 676 -6.50 -10.46 -28.11
CA LEU A 676 -6.96 -11.15 -26.89
C LEU A 676 -8.36 -11.76 -27.03
N ARG A 677 -9.22 -11.15 -27.87
CA ARG A 677 -10.54 -11.67 -28.25
C ARG A 677 -10.43 -12.82 -29.26
N SER A 678 -9.68 -12.65 -30.36
CA SER A 678 -9.54 -13.69 -31.40
C SER A 678 -8.67 -14.89 -30.98
N GLY A 679 -7.66 -14.66 -30.15
CA GLY A 679 -6.80 -15.70 -29.56
C GLY A 679 -7.46 -16.50 -28.43
N GLY A 680 -8.73 -16.25 -28.11
CA GLY A 680 -9.49 -17.04 -27.13
C GLY A 680 -9.06 -16.88 -25.67
N VAL A 681 -8.12 -15.97 -25.37
CA VAL A 681 -7.61 -15.72 -24.01
C VAL A 681 -8.72 -15.20 -23.11
N LEU A 682 -9.51 -14.25 -23.61
CA LEU A 682 -10.62 -13.67 -22.84
C LEU A 682 -11.77 -14.67 -22.60
N GLU A 683 -11.91 -15.69 -23.45
CA GLU A 683 -12.91 -16.73 -23.26
C GLU A 683 -12.48 -17.74 -22.18
N ALA A 684 -11.20 -18.14 -22.16
CA ALA A 684 -10.66 -18.90 -21.03
C ALA A 684 -10.73 -18.11 -19.70
N VAL A 685 -10.54 -16.79 -19.75
CA VAL A 685 -10.78 -15.89 -18.61
C VAL A 685 -12.24 -15.94 -18.17
N ARG A 686 -13.22 -15.90 -19.09
CA ARG A 686 -14.66 -15.99 -18.74
C ARG A 686 -15.04 -17.34 -18.14
N ILE A 687 -14.53 -18.45 -18.70
CA ILE A 687 -14.75 -19.80 -18.15
C ILE A 687 -14.19 -19.87 -16.70
N LYS A 688 -13.01 -19.29 -16.45
CA LYS A 688 -12.48 -19.14 -15.07
C LYS A 688 -13.37 -18.27 -14.18
N CYS A 689 -13.88 -17.13 -14.67
CA CYS A 689 -14.75 -16.23 -13.93
C CYS A 689 -16.16 -16.79 -13.63
N ALA A 690 -16.68 -17.69 -14.48
CA ALA A 690 -17.96 -18.38 -14.27
C ALA A 690 -17.90 -19.40 -13.13
N GLY A 691 -16.73 -20.00 -12.90
CA GLY A 691 -16.41 -20.79 -11.71
C GLY A 691 -15.82 -19.93 -10.59
N TYR A 692 -14.66 -20.37 -10.11
CA TYR A 692 -13.85 -19.70 -9.07
C TYR A 692 -12.52 -19.26 -9.68
N PRO A 693 -12.39 -18.01 -10.16
CA PRO A 693 -11.18 -17.54 -10.83
C PRO A 693 -10.01 -17.31 -9.86
N THR A 694 -10.29 -17.11 -8.57
CA THR A 694 -9.29 -16.78 -7.56
C THR A 694 -9.33 -17.78 -6.41
N TYR A 695 -8.22 -18.48 -6.19
CA TYR A 695 -8.03 -19.39 -5.06
C TYR A 695 -6.66 -19.22 -4.42
N ARG A 696 -6.55 -19.57 -3.14
CA ARG A 696 -5.33 -19.49 -2.31
C ARG A 696 -5.30 -20.66 -1.34
N SER A 697 -4.11 -21.09 -0.90
CA SER A 697 -4.04 -22.03 0.22
C SER A 697 -4.63 -21.39 1.49
N PHE A 698 -5.06 -22.20 2.46
CA PHE A 698 -5.52 -21.64 3.73
C PHE A 698 -4.43 -20.81 4.43
N SER A 699 -3.18 -21.28 4.43
CA SER A 699 -2.03 -20.55 4.99
C SER A 699 -1.78 -19.18 4.34
N GLU A 700 -1.85 -19.06 3.01
CA GLU A 700 -1.77 -17.78 2.30
C GLU A 700 -2.94 -16.85 2.67
N PHE A 701 -4.16 -17.39 2.65
CA PHE A 701 -5.39 -16.64 2.92
C PHE A 701 -5.40 -16.10 4.36
N LEU A 702 -5.10 -16.94 5.35
CA LEU A 702 -4.99 -16.57 6.75
C LEU A 702 -3.88 -15.54 6.98
N SER A 703 -2.71 -15.71 6.34
CA SER A 703 -1.61 -14.74 6.45
C SER A 703 -2.04 -13.31 6.03
N ARG A 704 -2.75 -13.17 4.90
CA ARG A 704 -3.25 -11.88 4.39
C ARG A 704 -4.44 -11.34 5.19
N PHE A 705 -5.41 -12.20 5.54
CA PHE A 705 -6.75 -11.77 6.00
C PHE A 705 -7.10 -12.01 7.47
N ARG A 706 -6.26 -12.69 8.28
CA ARG A 706 -6.48 -12.85 9.74
C ARG A 706 -6.80 -11.56 10.50
N VAL A 707 -6.31 -10.42 10.00
CA VAL A 707 -6.56 -9.08 10.58
C VAL A 707 -8.05 -8.68 10.52
N LEU A 708 -8.83 -9.24 9.58
CA LEU A 708 -10.29 -9.01 9.47
C LEU A 708 -11.10 -9.72 10.56
N ALA A 709 -10.57 -10.79 11.16
CA ALA A 709 -11.22 -11.51 12.26
C ALA A 709 -10.22 -11.92 13.36
N PRO A 710 -9.76 -10.98 14.20
CA PRO A 710 -8.82 -11.27 15.29
C PRO A 710 -9.32 -12.25 16.35
N GLU A 711 -10.63 -12.56 16.37
CA GLU A 711 -11.20 -13.64 17.19
C GLU A 711 -10.75 -15.03 16.74
N VAL A 712 -10.51 -15.24 15.44
CA VAL A 712 -10.06 -16.53 14.88
C VAL A 712 -8.66 -16.89 15.40
N LEU A 713 -7.84 -15.89 15.72
CA LEU A 713 -6.53 -16.06 16.35
C LEU A 713 -6.60 -16.45 17.85
N LYS A 714 -7.80 -16.59 18.42
CA LYS A 714 -8.01 -16.98 19.83
C LYS A 714 -8.67 -18.36 19.99
N MET A 715 -8.89 -19.07 18.89
CA MET A 715 -9.46 -20.41 18.89
C MET A 715 -8.48 -21.36 18.19
N ASP A 716 -8.14 -22.47 18.84
CA ASP A 716 -7.53 -23.61 18.16
C ASP A 716 -8.57 -24.24 17.23
N CYS A 717 -8.64 -23.73 16.01
CA CYS A 717 -9.52 -24.20 14.94
C CYS A 717 -8.70 -24.51 13.68
N PRO A 718 -9.07 -25.55 12.91
CA PRO A 718 -8.33 -25.94 11.72
C PRO A 718 -8.42 -24.85 10.65
N GLU A 719 -7.41 -24.80 9.77
CA GLU A 719 -7.22 -23.65 8.86
C GLU A 719 -8.41 -23.41 7.92
N ASN A 720 -9.18 -24.46 7.57
CA ASN A 720 -10.40 -24.36 6.77
C ASN A 720 -11.54 -23.65 7.51
N GLU A 721 -11.82 -24.03 8.76
CA GLU A 721 -12.84 -23.40 9.61
C GLU A 721 -12.43 -21.95 9.99
N ALA A 722 -11.12 -21.72 10.16
CA ALA A 722 -10.56 -20.38 10.34
C ALA A 722 -10.80 -19.48 9.12
N CYS A 723 -10.62 -20.00 7.90
CA CYS A 723 -10.96 -19.31 6.67
C CYS A 723 -12.47 -19.05 6.56
N GLU A 724 -13.31 -20.04 6.87
CA GLU A 724 -14.76 -19.90 6.81
C GLU A 724 -15.27 -18.79 7.74
N LYS A 725 -14.81 -18.76 9.00
CA LYS A 725 -15.17 -17.73 9.98
C LYS A 725 -14.83 -16.32 9.48
N ILE A 726 -13.73 -16.12 8.75
CA ILE A 726 -13.41 -14.84 8.10
C ILE A 726 -14.44 -14.51 7.02
N LEU A 727 -14.72 -15.43 6.10
CA LEU A 727 -15.62 -15.20 4.96
C LEU A 727 -17.07 -14.91 5.41
N VAL A 728 -17.58 -15.70 6.36
CA VAL A 728 -18.89 -15.51 7.00
C VAL A 728 -18.96 -14.16 7.71
N LYS A 729 -17.95 -13.80 8.52
CA LYS A 729 -17.92 -12.51 9.23
C LYS A 729 -17.85 -11.32 8.28
N MET A 730 -17.21 -11.47 7.13
CA MET A 730 -17.17 -10.44 6.08
C MET A 730 -18.46 -10.39 5.23
N GLY A 731 -19.40 -11.31 5.43
CA GLY A 731 -20.72 -11.33 4.76
C GLY A 731 -20.72 -11.81 3.31
N LEU A 732 -19.63 -12.46 2.87
CA LEU A 732 -19.51 -12.96 1.50
C LEU A 732 -20.46 -14.14 1.24
N ARG A 733 -20.86 -14.31 -0.03
CA ARG A 733 -21.79 -15.37 -0.46
C ARG A 733 -21.28 -16.08 -1.71
N GLY A 734 -21.55 -17.38 -1.83
CA GLY A 734 -21.19 -18.16 -3.03
C GLY A 734 -19.70 -18.42 -3.23
N TYR A 735 -18.88 -18.21 -2.19
CA TYR A 735 -17.53 -18.78 -2.07
C TYR A 735 -17.62 -20.30 -1.87
N GLN A 736 -16.50 -21.00 -2.00
CA GLN A 736 -16.36 -22.42 -1.63
C GLN A 736 -15.05 -22.66 -0.86
N ILE A 737 -15.02 -23.75 -0.11
CA ILE A 737 -13.87 -24.19 0.68
C ILE A 737 -13.56 -25.63 0.25
N GLY A 738 -12.37 -25.84 -0.28
CA GLY A 738 -11.89 -27.15 -0.70
C GLY A 738 -11.22 -27.92 0.45
N LYS A 739 -10.36 -28.87 0.08
CA LYS A 739 -9.51 -29.62 1.03
C LYS A 739 -8.26 -28.86 1.46
N THR A 740 -7.72 -28.02 0.59
CA THR A 740 -6.45 -27.30 0.83
C THR A 740 -6.52 -25.80 0.56
N LYS A 741 -7.60 -25.33 -0.08
CA LYS A 741 -7.72 -23.98 -0.64
C LYS A 741 -9.08 -23.34 -0.38
N VAL A 742 -9.07 -22.00 -0.26
CA VAL A 742 -10.27 -21.16 -0.37
C VAL A 742 -10.51 -20.83 -1.85
N PHE A 743 -11.76 -20.92 -2.30
CA PHE A 743 -12.18 -20.60 -3.66
C PHE A 743 -13.18 -19.44 -3.68
N LEU A 744 -12.84 -18.35 -4.37
CA LEU A 744 -13.58 -17.09 -4.39
C LEU A 744 -14.09 -16.75 -5.80
N ARG A 745 -15.24 -16.07 -5.86
CA ARG A 745 -15.80 -15.52 -7.11
C ARG A 745 -15.06 -14.24 -7.52
N ALA A 746 -15.21 -13.86 -8.79
CA ALA A 746 -14.63 -12.63 -9.33
C ALA A 746 -14.98 -11.41 -8.45
N GLY A 747 -13.98 -10.58 -8.12
CA GLY A 747 -14.12 -9.38 -7.29
C GLY A 747 -14.21 -9.60 -5.78
N GLN A 748 -14.44 -10.82 -5.27
CA GLN A 748 -14.53 -11.06 -3.82
C GLN A 748 -13.21 -10.86 -3.08
N MET A 749 -12.08 -11.12 -3.75
CA MET A 749 -10.74 -10.79 -3.22
C MET A 749 -10.60 -9.28 -2.99
N ALA A 750 -11.03 -8.46 -3.96
CA ALA A 750 -11.01 -7.01 -3.84
C ALA A 750 -11.93 -6.50 -2.72
N GLU A 751 -13.07 -7.15 -2.50
CA GLU A 751 -13.98 -6.80 -1.40
C GLU A 751 -13.37 -7.08 -0.01
N LEU A 752 -12.58 -8.16 0.12
CA LEU A 752 -11.81 -8.45 1.33
C LEU A 752 -10.68 -7.45 1.55
N ASP A 753 -9.92 -7.11 0.50
CA ASP A 753 -8.84 -6.14 0.63
C ASP A 753 -9.34 -4.71 0.87
N ALA A 754 -10.46 -4.29 0.27
CA ALA A 754 -11.10 -3.01 0.59
C ALA A 754 -11.47 -2.90 2.09
N LYS A 755 -12.05 -3.97 2.66
CA LYS A 755 -12.35 -4.05 4.11
C LYS A 755 -11.08 -4.05 4.96
N ARG A 756 -10.00 -4.70 4.49
CA ARG A 756 -8.69 -4.78 5.14
C ARG A 756 -7.98 -3.42 5.16
N ILE A 757 -8.00 -2.69 4.05
CA ILE A 757 -7.47 -1.32 3.94
C ILE A 757 -8.19 -0.39 4.91
N LEU A 758 -9.53 -0.44 4.97
CA LEU A 758 -10.33 0.39 5.88
C LEU A 758 -9.97 0.13 7.35
N LEU A 759 -9.92 -1.15 7.75
CA LEU A 759 -9.57 -1.55 9.13
C LEU A 759 -8.13 -1.15 9.50
N LEU A 760 -7.16 -1.31 8.59
CA LEU A 760 -5.78 -0.85 8.78
C LEU A 760 -5.69 0.69 8.87
N GLY A 761 -6.47 1.40 8.06
CA GLY A 761 -6.59 2.86 8.10
C GLY A 761 -7.12 3.37 9.45
N ASP A 762 -8.19 2.77 9.97
CA ASP A 762 -8.73 3.12 11.29
C ASP A 762 -7.79 2.73 12.44
N SER A 763 -7.11 1.59 12.32
CA SER A 763 -6.06 1.19 13.27
C SER A 763 -4.92 2.22 13.30
N SER A 764 -4.51 2.73 12.13
CA SER A 764 -3.52 3.81 12.02
C SER A 764 -4.03 5.11 12.68
N LYS A 765 -5.29 5.50 12.49
CA LYS A 765 -5.89 6.66 13.18
C LYS A 765 -5.83 6.50 14.71
N VAL A 766 -6.10 5.31 15.25
CA VAL A 766 -6.02 5.04 16.70
C VAL A 766 -4.58 5.16 17.20
N ILE A 767 -3.60 4.54 16.52
CA ILE A 767 -2.18 4.62 16.88
C ILE A 767 -1.67 6.07 16.83
N GLN A 768 -1.96 6.79 15.75
CA GLN A 768 -1.61 8.21 15.60
C GLN A 768 -2.22 9.06 16.71
N THR A 769 -3.49 8.83 17.06
CA THR A 769 -4.19 9.56 18.13
C THR A 769 -3.54 9.31 19.50
N ARG A 770 -3.24 8.05 19.84
CA ARG A 770 -2.56 7.70 21.10
C ARG A 770 -1.14 8.28 21.16
N GLY A 771 -0.40 8.22 20.05
CA GLY A 771 0.94 8.80 19.92
C GLY A 771 0.93 10.32 20.12
N ARG A 772 0.10 11.05 19.36
CA ARG A 772 -0.11 12.50 19.51
C ARG A 772 -0.52 12.86 20.94
N THR A 773 -1.47 12.13 21.55
CA THR A 773 -1.90 12.33 22.94
C THR A 773 -0.75 12.16 23.94
N ARG A 774 0.10 11.13 23.79
CA ARG A 774 1.24 10.90 24.70
C ARG A 774 2.32 11.97 24.56
N ILE A 775 2.61 12.42 23.33
CA ILE A 775 3.54 13.52 23.05
C ILE A 775 3.04 14.83 23.68
N THR A 776 1.78 15.21 23.44
CA THR A 776 1.18 16.43 24.00
C THR A 776 1.09 16.37 25.53
N ARG A 777 0.72 15.22 26.11
CA ARG A 777 0.71 15.03 27.57
C ARG A 777 2.10 15.17 28.19
N LYS A 778 3.15 14.62 27.56
CA LYS A 778 4.55 14.78 28.03
C LYS A 778 4.98 16.25 28.01
N LYS A 779 4.66 16.99 26.94
CA LYS A 779 4.92 18.44 26.87
C LYS A 779 4.18 19.20 27.96
N TYR A 780 2.87 18.99 28.11
CA TYR A 780 2.04 19.66 29.13
C TYR A 780 2.54 19.42 30.56
N VAL A 781 2.89 18.19 30.92
CA VAL A 781 3.42 17.85 32.25
C VAL A 781 4.72 18.62 32.53
N SER A 782 5.67 18.61 31.59
CA SER A 782 6.94 19.33 31.73
C SER A 782 6.73 20.86 31.84
N THR A 783 5.82 21.44 31.05
CA THR A 783 5.47 22.87 31.17
C THR A 783 4.81 23.20 32.51
N ARG A 784 3.96 22.31 33.03
CA ARG A 784 3.33 22.45 34.36
C ARG A 784 4.35 22.38 35.48
N GLU A 785 5.30 21.46 35.42
CA GLU A 785 6.39 21.31 36.39
C GLU A 785 7.29 22.56 36.42
N ALA A 786 7.70 23.06 35.25
CA ALA A 786 8.44 24.31 35.13
C ALA A 786 7.64 25.50 35.71
N SER A 787 6.34 25.60 35.43
CA SER A 787 5.48 26.65 35.99
C SER A 787 5.38 26.57 37.51
N ILE A 788 5.21 25.37 38.09
CA ILE A 788 5.18 25.15 39.55
C ILE A 788 6.52 25.55 40.19
N CYS A 789 7.65 25.24 39.54
CA CYS A 789 8.98 25.65 40.00
C CYS A 789 9.15 27.18 40.04
N VAL A 790 8.77 27.88 38.96
CA VAL A 790 8.81 29.35 38.92
C VAL A 790 7.87 29.96 39.97
N GLN A 791 6.65 29.43 40.11
CA GLN A 791 5.69 29.88 41.12
C GLN A 791 6.20 29.70 42.55
N SER A 792 6.88 28.59 42.87
CA SER A 792 7.43 28.35 44.21
C SER A 792 8.60 29.29 44.51
N PHE A 793 9.47 29.56 43.52
CA PHE A 793 10.54 30.55 43.64
C PHE A 793 9.99 31.97 43.88
N CYS A 794 9.00 32.40 43.10
CA CYS A 794 8.37 33.72 43.25
C CYS A 794 7.68 33.89 44.60
N LYS A 795 6.93 32.87 45.06
CA LYS A 795 6.34 32.84 46.42
C LYS A 795 7.43 32.94 47.50
N GLY A 796 8.53 32.21 47.34
CA GLY A 796 9.69 32.26 48.22
C GLY A 796 10.34 33.64 48.31
N GLU A 797 10.61 34.31 47.18
CA GLU A 797 11.24 35.64 47.22
C GLU A 797 10.30 36.73 47.73
N LEU A 798 8.99 36.64 47.49
CA LEU A 798 8.01 37.54 48.10
C LEU A 798 8.07 37.48 49.64
N VAL A 799 8.08 36.27 50.21
CA VAL A 799 8.22 36.05 51.66
C VAL A 799 9.58 36.56 52.16
N ARG A 800 10.68 36.29 51.44
CA ARG A 800 12.02 36.80 51.80
C ARG A 800 12.09 38.34 51.75
N LYS A 801 11.40 38.99 50.80
CA LYS A 801 11.30 40.46 50.70
C LYS A 801 10.51 41.05 51.88
N LEU A 802 9.37 40.47 52.24
CA LEU A 802 8.57 40.86 53.41
C LEU A 802 9.35 40.67 54.73
N PHE A 803 10.08 39.57 54.88
CA PHE A 803 10.94 39.34 56.04
C PHE A 803 12.08 40.35 56.14
N LYS A 804 12.73 40.70 55.03
CA LYS A 804 13.75 41.77 54.96
C LYS A 804 13.18 43.12 55.44
N LEU A 805 11.93 43.45 55.13
CA LEU A 805 11.25 44.66 55.62
C LEU A 805 10.98 44.60 57.13
N LYS A 806 10.29 43.56 57.64
CA LYS A 806 10.04 43.40 59.09
C LYS A 806 11.33 43.40 59.92
N LYS A 807 12.42 42.81 59.41
CA LYS A 807 13.74 42.84 60.06
C LYS A 807 14.35 44.26 60.12
N ARG A 808 14.10 45.12 59.12
CA ARG A 808 14.49 46.53 59.14
C ARG A 808 13.67 47.32 60.16
N GLU A 809 12.36 47.14 60.20
CA GLU A 809 11.46 47.78 61.16
C GLU A 809 11.84 47.46 62.61
N ILE A 810 12.01 46.16 62.93
CA ILE A 810 12.43 45.71 64.27
C ILE A 810 13.80 46.30 64.66
N SER A 811 14.74 46.39 63.72
CA SER A 811 16.04 47.04 63.94
C SER A 811 15.90 48.55 64.20
N ALA A 812 15.09 49.26 63.41
CA ALA A 812 14.82 50.68 63.60
C ALA A 812 14.18 50.95 64.97
N VAL A 813 13.17 50.17 65.36
CA VAL A 813 12.53 50.26 66.68
C VAL A 813 13.53 49.97 67.82
N LYS A 814 14.43 48.99 67.67
CA LYS A 814 15.51 48.73 68.65
C LYS A 814 16.46 49.92 68.80
N ILE A 815 16.86 50.55 67.69
CA ILE A 815 17.72 51.75 67.67
C ILE A 815 16.99 52.92 68.34
N GLN A 816 15.76 53.23 67.91
CA GLN A 816 14.94 54.31 68.47
C GLN A 816 14.68 54.13 69.98
N LYS A 817 14.33 52.91 70.43
CA LYS A 817 14.16 52.56 71.85
C LYS A 817 15.42 52.86 72.66
N THR A 818 16.58 52.50 72.10
CA THR A 818 17.89 52.69 72.76
C THR A 818 18.29 54.16 72.81
N ALA A 819 18.07 54.91 71.72
CA ALA A 819 18.30 56.36 71.67
C ALA A 819 17.39 57.13 72.65
N ARG A 820 16.08 56.87 72.64
CA ARG A 820 15.11 57.47 73.57
C ARG A 820 15.48 57.19 75.03
N LYS A 821 15.85 55.94 75.36
CA LYS A 821 16.34 55.56 76.69
C LYS A 821 17.61 56.32 77.10
N ARG A 822 18.55 56.53 76.16
CA ARG A 822 19.82 57.25 76.42
C ARG A 822 19.60 58.75 76.64
N LEU A 823 18.71 59.38 75.87
CA LEU A 823 18.33 60.78 76.03
C LEU A 823 17.63 61.02 77.38
N ALA A 824 16.52 60.32 77.65
CA ALA A 824 15.79 60.48 78.91
C ALA A 824 16.67 60.23 80.15
N ARG A 825 17.61 59.27 80.09
CA ARG A 825 18.59 59.04 81.17
C ARG A 825 19.60 60.18 81.32
N LYS A 826 20.05 60.81 80.22
CA LYS A 826 20.94 61.99 80.27
C LYS A 826 20.24 63.17 80.94
N ASP A 827 19.00 63.43 80.58
CA ASP A 827 18.24 64.59 81.07
C ASP A 827 17.82 64.40 82.54
N TYR A 828 17.39 63.20 82.93
CA TYR A 828 17.15 62.87 84.34
C TYR A 828 18.42 62.99 85.20
N LEU A 829 19.59 62.55 84.69
CA LEU A 829 20.86 62.70 85.42
C LEU A 829 21.28 64.17 85.57
N ARG A 830 21.04 65.01 84.55
CA ARG A 830 21.27 66.47 84.62
C ARG A 830 20.39 67.12 85.70
N ILE A 831 19.09 66.78 85.74
CA ILE A 831 18.17 67.26 86.77
C ILE A 831 18.62 66.78 88.17
N LYS A 832 18.88 65.47 88.33
CA LYS A 832 19.36 64.90 89.60
C LYS A 832 20.62 65.61 90.12
N PHE A 833 21.58 65.91 89.23
CA PHE A 833 22.82 66.59 89.60
C PHE A 833 22.55 68.02 90.09
N ALA A 834 21.73 68.79 89.37
CA ALA A 834 21.32 70.13 89.77
C ALA A 834 20.57 70.14 91.13
N SER A 835 19.61 69.21 91.32
CA SER A 835 18.91 69.05 92.60
C SER A 835 19.85 68.66 93.74
N THR A 836 20.87 67.84 93.48
CA THR A 836 21.87 67.45 94.49
C THR A 836 22.72 68.65 94.92
N ILE A 837 23.13 69.50 93.98
CA ILE A 837 23.87 70.75 94.27
C ILE A 837 22.99 71.71 95.09
N LEU A 838 21.73 71.90 94.70
CA LEU A 838 20.79 72.75 95.45
C LEU A 838 20.55 72.24 96.88
N GLN A 839 20.36 70.93 97.06
CA GLN A 839 20.20 70.33 98.39
C GLN A 839 21.47 70.47 99.25
N ALA A 840 22.66 70.33 98.66
CA ALA A 840 23.92 70.57 99.35
C ALA A 840 24.06 72.04 99.79
N GLY A 841 23.70 72.99 98.91
CA GLY A 841 23.69 74.42 99.22
C GLY A 841 22.74 74.78 100.37
N VAL A 842 21.48 74.33 100.31
CA VAL A 842 20.48 74.58 101.36
C VAL A 842 20.91 73.99 102.71
N ARG A 843 21.45 72.76 102.74
CA ARG A 843 21.99 72.14 103.97
C ARG A 843 23.18 72.94 104.53
N ALA A 844 24.06 73.45 103.67
CA ALA A 844 25.18 74.27 104.09
C ALA A 844 24.77 75.65 104.64
N VAL A 845 23.66 76.23 104.18
CA VAL A 845 23.07 77.44 104.76
C VAL A 845 22.47 77.14 106.15
N ALA A 846 21.62 76.12 106.26
CA ALA A 846 20.98 75.76 107.53
C ALA A 846 22.00 75.49 108.65
N ALA A 847 23.08 74.76 108.36
CA ALA A 847 24.16 74.49 109.32
C ALA A 847 24.92 75.77 109.76
N ARG A 848 25.05 76.77 108.88
CA ARG A 848 25.69 78.05 109.21
C ARG A 848 24.82 78.93 110.12
N ASP A 849 23.51 78.91 109.91
CA ASP A 849 22.59 79.68 110.75
C ASP A 849 22.41 79.04 112.14
N GLU A 850 22.40 77.70 112.24
CA GLU A 850 22.43 77.01 113.54
C GLU A 850 23.72 77.30 114.33
N PHE A 851 24.88 77.30 113.65
CA PHE A 851 26.15 77.70 114.25
C PHE A 851 26.10 79.16 114.76
N ARG A 852 25.55 80.08 113.96
CA ARG A 852 25.41 81.50 114.33
C ARG A 852 24.51 81.68 115.58
N TYR A 853 23.43 80.91 115.68
CA TYR A 853 22.58 80.89 116.89
C TYR A 853 23.35 80.42 118.13
N ARG A 854 24.07 79.30 118.04
CA ARG A 854 24.86 78.73 119.14
C ARG A 854 25.96 79.69 119.65
N VAL A 855 26.64 80.40 118.75
CA VAL A 855 27.65 81.43 119.12
C VAL A 855 27.02 82.61 119.87
N ASN A 856 25.91 83.15 119.37
CA ASN A 856 25.24 84.28 119.99
C ASN A 856 24.72 83.94 121.40
N ALA A 857 24.16 82.75 121.59
CA ALA A 857 23.73 82.27 122.91
C ALA A 857 24.90 82.18 123.92
N ALA A 858 26.06 81.68 123.49
CA ALA A 858 27.24 81.57 124.35
C ALA A 858 27.76 82.93 124.83
N ILE A 859 27.75 83.96 123.97
CA ILE A 859 28.19 85.33 124.31
C ILE A 859 27.31 85.93 125.42
N ILE A 860 25.99 85.78 125.31
CA ILE A 860 25.01 86.31 126.28
C ILE A 860 25.20 85.66 127.67
N ILE A 861 25.45 84.34 127.73
CA ILE A 861 25.67 83.63 128.99
C ILE A 861 26.98 84.09 129.67
N GLN A 862 28.05 84.29 128.88
CA GLN A 862 29.35 84.73 129.40
C GLN A 862 29.31 86.15 129.99
N THR A 863 28.56 87.08 129.38
CA THR A 863 28.39 88.44 129.96
C THR A 863 27.58 88.41 131.26
N GLY A 864 26.53 87.58 131.32
CA GLY A 864 25.72 87.40 132.54
C GLY A 864 26.53 86.90 133.74
N LEU A 865 27.35 85.85 133.55
CA LEU A 865 28.15 85.25 134.63
C LEU A 865 29.24 86.20 135.16
N ARG A 866 29.97 86.91 134.27
CA ARG A 866 30.97 87.92 134.69
C ARG A 866 30.32 89.04 135.53
N ALA A 867 29.12 89.47 135.15
CA ALA A 867 28.34 90.46 135.89
C ALA A 867 27.71 89.92 137.20
N MET A 868 27.73 88.61 137.46
CA MET A 868 27.32 88.03 138.75
C MET A 868 28.50 87.94 139.73
N ALA A 869 29.66 87.46 139.26
CA ALA A 869 30.86 87.30 140.09
C ALA A 869 31.30 88.62 140.78
N ALA A 870 31.32 89.72 140.05
CA ALA A 870 31.65 91.04 140.59
C ALA A 870 30.66 91.52 141.68
N ARG A 871 29.38 91.10 141.61
CA ARG A 871 28.35 91.43 142.62
C ARG A 871 28.41 90.54 143.86
N TYR A 872 29.06 89.38 143.78
CA TYR A 872 29.31 88.50 144.93
C TYR A 872 30.42 89.08 145.83
N ASP A 873 31.59 89.38 145.25
CA ASP A 873 32.75 89.88 146.01
C ASP A 873 32.47 91.21 146.72
N PHE A 874 31.75 92.13 146.08
CA PHE A 874 31.29 93.38 146.71
C PHE A 874 30.44 93.14 147.97
N ARG A 875 29.59 92.10 147.97
CA ARG A 875 28.71 91.78 149.10
C ARG A 875 29.49 91.21 150.29
N CYS A 876 30.51 90.38 150.04
CA CYS A 876 31.38 89.84 151.08
C CYS A 876 32.14 90.95 151.84
N ARG A 877 32.67 91.95 151.12
CA ARG A 877 33.42 93.07 151.71
C ARG A 877 32.56 93.97 152.61
N ILE A 878 31.29 94.22 152.24
CA ILE A 878 30.35 94.98 153.08
C ILE A 878 30.01 94.22 154.37
N ASN A 879 29.68 92.92 154.27
CA ASN A 879 29.24 92.15 155.43
C ASN A 879 30.31 92.04 156.53
N ALA A 880 31.59 91.94 156.14
CA ALA A 880 32.72 91.98 157.08
C ALA A 880 32.81 93.34 157.82
N ALA A 881 32.63 94.45 157.11
CA ALA A 881 32.66 95.80 157.70
C ALA A 881 31.49 96.07 158.66
N THR A 882 30.31 95.48 158.42
CA THR A 882 29.19 95.55 159.36
C THR A 882 29.41 94.73 160.63
N GLY A 883 30.15 93.63 160.56
CA GLY A 883 30.48 92.79 161.72
C GLY A 883 31.24 93.55 162.82
N LEU A 884 32.29 94.27 162.45
CA LEU A 884 33.07 95.09 163.40
C LEU A 884 32.23 96.23 164.02
N ARG A 885 31.32 96.85 163.25
CA ARG A 885 30.46 97.94 163.77
C ARG A 885 29.37 97.43 164.72
N ALA A 886 28.80 96.25 164.47
CA ALA A 886 27.87 95.61 165.40
C ALA A 886 28.54 95.27 166.75
N MET A 887 29.77 94.74 166.72
CA MET A 887 30.61 94.49 167.90
C MET A 887 31.14 95.76 168.60
N ALA A 888 30.83 96.95 168.09
CA ALA A 888 31.04 98.24 168.77
C ALA A 888 29.73 98.86 169.34
N ALA A 889 28.56 98.54 168.77
CA ALA A 889 27.25 98.95 169.31
C ALA A 889 26.90 98.21 170.62
N ARG A 890 27.22 96.91 170.68
CA ARG A 890 27.83 96.26 171.86
C ARG A 890 27.17 96.57 173.22
N ASP A 891 27.86 97.31 174.09
CA ASP A 891 27.63 97.28 175.54
C ASP A 891 26.63 98.32 176.06
N VAL A 892 26.22 99.29 175.24
CA VAL A 892 25.31 100.38 175.67
C VAL A 892 23.88 99.88 175.93
N PHE A 893 23.39 98.94 175.11
CA PHE A 893 22.02 98.43 175.24
C PHE A 893 21.85 97.45 176.41
N ARG A 894 22.93 96.71 176.74
CA ARG A 894 22.96 95.71 177.82
C ARG A 894 22.73 96.31 179.22
N CYS A 895 22.94 97.61 179.39
CA CYS A 895 22.65 98.32 180.64
C CYS A 895 21.20 98.86 180.75
N ARG A 896 20.39 98.87 179.67
CA ARG A 896 19.06 99.52 179.67
C ARG A 896 17.88 98.58 179.93
N ILE A 897 17.90 97.33 179.44
CA ILE A 897 16.76 96.41 179.63
C ILE A 897 16.74 95.72 181.00
N ASN A 898 17.84 95.74 181.75
CA ASN A 898 17.83 95.31 183.17
C ASN A 898 16.89 96.18 184.05
N ALA A 899 16.49 97.37 183.60
CA ALA A 899 15.46 98.18 184.24
C ALA A 899 14.01 97.72 183.94
N ALA A 900 13.78 96.92 182.88
CA ALA A 900 12.45 96.43 182.49
C ALA A 900 12.02 95.16 183.25
N VAL A 901 12.93 94.54 184.01
CA VAL A 901 12.74 93.26 184.73
C VAL A 901 11.65 93.32 185.82
N ILE A 902 11.24 94.52 186.25
CA ILE A 902 10.48 94.73 187.50
C ILE A 902 8.97 95.01 187.29
N ILE A 903 8.53 95.42 186.10
CA ILE A 903 7.19 96.03 185.92
C ILE A 903 6.06 95.05 185.52
N GLN A 904 6.35 93.90 184.91
CA GLN A 904 5.29 93.06 184.30
C GLN A 904 5.31 91.57 184.69
N THR A 905 5.55 91.28 185.97
CA THR A 905 5.37 89.94 186.59
C THR A 905 3.92 89.67 187.06
N GLY A 906 2.98 90.60 186.86
CA GLY A 906 1.68 90.61 187.55
C GLY A 906 0.47 89.97 186.85
N LEU A 907 0.52 89.68 185.55
CA LEU A 907 -0.56 88.99 184.82
C LEU A 907 -0.03 87.65 184.30
N ARG A 908 -0.50 86.51 184.83
CA ARG A 908 -1.82 85.89 184.52
C ARG A 908 -1.89 85.55 183.03
N ALA A 909 -1.75 84.31 182.57
CA ALA A 909 -2.29 83.04 183.09
C ALA A 909 -3.83 83.05 183.20
N MET A 910 -4.46 82.02 182.63
CA MET A 910 -5.91 81.78 182.53
C MET A 910 -6.71 82.62 181.52
N ALA A 911 -7.79 81.97 181.07
CA ALA A 911 -9.04 82.53 180.54
C ALA A 911 -9.11 83.12 179.11
N ALA A 912 -9.69 82.28 178.24
CA ALA A 912 -10.87 82.59 177.42
C ALA A 912 -10.79 83.53 176.20
N ARG A 913 -11.48 83.05 175.15
CA ARG A 913 -12.44 83.75 174.27
C ARG A 913 -12.81 85.16 174.78
N ASP A 914 -12.75 86.21 173.97
CA ASP A 914 -13.64 86.40 172.81
C ASP A 914 -12.91 87.11 171.63
N VAL A 915 -13.11 86.82 170.33
CA VAL A 915 -14.33 86.60 169.49
C VAL A 915 -14.84 87.90 168.84
N PHE A 916 -15.39 87.75 167.61
CA PHE A 916 -16.13 88.74 166.80
C PHE A 916 -15.32 89.85 166.08
N ARG A 917 -15.72 90.30 164.86
CA ARG A 917 -16.81 89.86 163.94
C ARG A 917 -16.51 90.25 162.47
N CYS A 918 -17.38 89.75 161.57
CA CYS A 918 -17.64 90.18 160.19
C CYS A 918 -16.60 89.73 159.14
N ARG A 919 -16.94 88.92 158.13
CA ARG A 919 -18.04 88.94 157.11
C ARG A 919 -17.76 89.88 155.95
N ALA A 920 -17.71 89.32 154.74
CA ALA A 920 -18.37 89.76 153.48
C ALA A 920 -17.51 89.38 152.25
N GLN A 921 -18.02 89.03 151.06
CA GLN A 921 -19.26 88.32 150.64
C GLN A 921 -19.16 88.02 149.11
N SER A 922 -20.15 87.34 148.50
CA SER A 922 -20.29 87.03 147.04
C SER A 922 -19.26 86.05 146.43
N LYS A 923 -19.58 84.95 145.71
CA LYS A 923 -20.58 84.58 144.65
C LYS A 923 -20.06 84.83 143.21
N PRO A 924 -20.46 84.05 142.17
CA PRO A 924 -20.88 82.61 142.17
C PRO A 924 -20.56 81.77 140.88
N LYS A 925 -20.71 80.42 140.93
CA LYS A 925 -20.92 79.46 139.79
C LYS A 925 -19.76 79.35 138.75
N VAL A 926 -19.67 78.40 137.80
CA VAL A 926 -20.55 77.39 137.12
C VAL A 926 -19.78 76.02 136.99
N ILE A 927 -20.34 74.81 137.22
CA ILE A 927 -20.86 73.75 136.26
C ILE A 927 -19.93 73.56 135.00
N VAL A 928 -19.58 72.39 134.41
CA VAL A 928 -20.23 71.10 134.01
C VAL A 928 -19.11 70.01 133.96
N GLN A 929 -19.20 68.67 134.24
CA GLN A 929 -20.24 67.60 134.32
C GLN A 929 -20.38 66.71 133.04
N THR A 930 -20.94 65.50 133.17
CA THR A 930 -21.43 64.52 132.15
C THR A 930 -20.41 63.82 131.23
N ASP A 931 -20.38 62.49 131.03
CA ASP A 931 -21.39 61.44 130.71
C ASP A 931 -21.56 61.27 129.17
N LEU A 932 -21.35 60.09 128.57
CA LEU A 932 -22.24 58.89 128.41
C LEU A 932 -23.13 58.99 127.15
N GLU A 933 -23.74 57.86 126.74
CA GLU A 933 -24.82 57.74 125.74
C GLU A 933 -24.46 57.95 124.25
N THR A 934 -25.35 57.61 123.30
CA THR A 934 -25.69 56.23 122.84
C THR A 934 -26.29 56.28 121.42
N LYS A 935 -26.61 55.12 120.82
CA LYS A 935 -27.44 55.04 119.60
C LYS A 935 -28.90 55.45 119.89
N ILE A 936 -29.38 56.55 119.30
CA ILE A 936 -30.80 56.81 118.97
C ILE A 936 -30.73 57.53 117.59
N ALA A 937 -31.18 57.02 116.45
CA ALA A 937 -32.41 56.31 116.05
C ALA A 937 -33.56 57.25 115.62
N GLU A 938 -34.19 56.89 114.51
CA GLU A 938 -35.57 57.22 114.08
C GLU A 938 -36.00 58.70 113.92
N THR A 939 -36.13 59.10 112.65
CA THR A 939 -37.35 59.64 112.00
C THR A 939 -38.41 60.31 112.89
N PRO A 940 -38.94 61.49 112.50
CA PRO A 940 -40.05 61.44 111.53
C PRO A 940 -40.23 62.62 110.54
N LYS A 941 -40.77 62.25 109.37
CA LYS A 941 -41.91 62.87 108.62
C LYS A 941 -42.08 64.40 108.52
N LEU A 942 -42.29 64.80 107.25
CA LEU A 942 -43.16 65.88 106.74
C LEU A 942 -42.68 67.33 106.97
N GLU A 943 -42.75 68.27 106.01
CA GLU A 943 -43.89 68.80 105.20
C GLU A 943 -44.89 69.63 106.04
N PRO A 944 -45.55 70.70 105.49
CA PRO A 944 -46.24 70.62 104.19
C PRO A 944 -46.40 71.87 103.29
N SER A 945 -46.97 71.61 102.11
CA SER A 945 -47.97 72.40 101.35
C SER A 945 -47.70 73.85 100.89
N VAL A 946 -47.51 74.01 99.58
CA VAL A 946 -48.42 74.76 98.66
C VAL A 946 -48.44 73.98 97.33
N GLN A 947 -49.51 73.23 96.98
CA GLN A 947 -50.64 73.60 96.10
C GLN A 947 -50.25 74.27 94.74
N ALA A 948 -50.78 73.92 93.55
CA ALA A 948 -51.79 72.91 93.17
C ALA A 948 -51.77 72.53 91.65
N ASN A 949 -52.34 71.36 91.33
CA ASN A 949 -53.16 71.00 90.14
C ASN A 949 -52.59 70.81 88.70
N VAL A 950 -52.53 69.52 88.29
CA VAL A 950 -53.26 68.87 87.14
C VAL A 950 -52.84 69.10 85.65
N SER A 951 -52.21 68.05 85.09
CA SER A 951 -52.49 67.35 83.79
C SER A 951 -51.69 67.56 82.47
N LYS A 952 -51.52 66.40 81.78
CA LYS A 952 -51.44 66.09 80.33
C LYS A 952 -50.15 66.25 79.47
N VAL A 953 -49.72 65.09 78.91
CA VAL A 953 -49.54 64.77 77.46
C VAL A 953 -48.17 64.97 76.74
N ASP A 954 -47.62 63.82 76.31
CA ASP A 954 -46.96 63.42 75.04
C ASP A 954 -45.58 63.91 74.50
N ALA A 955 -44.77 62.89 74.11
CA ALA A 955 -44.28 62.59 72.73
C ALA A 955 -42.78 62.70 72.30
N THR A 956 -42.25 61.55 71.79
CA THR A 956 -41.43 61.34 70.55
C THR A 956 -40.01 61.95 70.38
N ASP A 957 -39.03 61.38 69.66
CA ASP A 957 -38.84 60.04 69.02
C ASP A 957 -37.35 59.78 68.58
N LEU A 958 -37.10 58.60 67.97
CA LEU A 958 -35.89 58.12 67.20
C LEU A 958 -34.72 57.53 68.06
N LEU A 959 -34.27 56.24 67.98
CA LEU A 959 -34.01 55.21 66.93
C LEU A 959 -32.82 55.50 65.99
N PRO A 960 -32.09 54.50 65.39
CA PRO A 960 -32.01 53.02 65.58
C PRO A 960 -30.52 52.48 65.68
N TYR A 961 -30.08 51.20 65.78
CA TYR A 961 -30.59 49.85 66.16
C TYR A 961 -29.45 48.87 66.63
N TYR A 962 -29.73 47.55 66.69
CA TYR A 962 -28.94 46.39 67.20
C TYR A 962 -28.30 45.54 66.05
N GLN A 963 -27.45 44.50 66.18
CA GLN A 963 -26.90 43.65 67.26
C GLN A 963 -27.64 42.31 67.61
N THR A 964 -26.86 41.20 67.68
CA THR A 964 -27.14 39.81 68.20
C THR A 964 -28.28 38.99 67.53
N ASP A 965 -28.53 37.68 67.74
CA ASP A 965 -28.40 36.74 68.91
C ASP A 965 -28.31 35.23 68.54
N LEU A 966 -27.78 34.40 69.49
CA LEU A 966 -28.15 33.02 69.97
C LEU A 966 -28.57 31.88 68.97
N GLU A 967 -28.52 30.56 69.23
CA GLU A 967 -27.92 29.65 70.25
C GLU A 967 -27.91 28.17 69.74
N LYS A 968 -27.14 27.28 70.42
CA LYS A 968 -27.35 25.80 70.62
C LYS A 968 -27.79 24.89 69.44
N GLU A 969 -26.98 23.87 69.11
CA GLU A 969 -27.17 22.47 69.62
C GLU A 969 -26.11 21.45 69.13
N LYS A 970 -25.89 20.43 70.00
CA LYS A 970 -25.53 19.00 69.78
C LYS A 970 -24.37 18.54 68.86
N VAL A 971 -23.38 17.91 69.53
CA VAL A 971 -22.95 16.49 69.45
C VAL A 971 -22.50 15.87 68.10
N GLU A 972 -21.45 15.03 68.24
CA GLU A 972 -20.93 14.00 67.32
C GLU A 972 -21.99 13.33 66.42
N GLU A 973 -21.68 12.98 65.17
CA GLU A 973 -20.78 11.85 64.87
C GLU A 973 -19.87 12.06 63.64
N ALA A 974 -18.98 11.10 63.39
CA ALA A 974 -17.94 11.16 62.35
C ALA A 974 -18.31 10.38 61.07
N THR A 975 -17.33 10.28 60.16
CA THR A 975 -17.27 9.42 58.95
C THR A 975 -17.86 9.97 57.63
N ASN A 976 -17.37 9.38 56.54
CA ASN A 976 -17.93 9.35 55.19
C ASN A 976 -17.87 10.61 54.31
N ALA A 977 -16.66 10.81 53.80
CA ALA A 977 -16.34 10.74 52.37
C ALA A 977 -16.68 11.92 51.44
N GLU A 978 -15.59 12.43 50.87
CA GLU A 978 -15.50 13.00 49.53
C GLU A 978 -16.31 12.18 48.49
N SER A 979 -17.29 12.79 47.81
CA SER A 979 -17.56 12.62 46.36
C SER A 979 -18.79 13.40 45.90
N SER A 980 -18.59 14.65 45.47
CA SER A 980 -19.46 15.32 44.47
C SER A 980 -18.80 16.62 43.99
N LEU A 981 -19.31 17.21 42.91
CA LEU A 981 -18.81 18.45 42.29
C LEU A 981 -17.39 18.41 41.71
N LEU A 982 -16.87 17.21 41.41
CA LEU A 982 -16.04 16.99 40.21
C LEU A 982 -16.93 16.68 39.00
N THR A 983 -18.01 17.45 38.84
CA THR A 983 -18.98 17.38 37.73
C THR A 983 -19.81 18.67 37.68
N ASN A 984 -19.31 19.68 36.96
CA ASN A 984 -20.14 20.61 36.17
C ASN A 984 -19.25 21.56 35.33
N VAL A 985 -19.49 21.55 34.01
CA VAL A 985 -18.76 22.19 32.88
C VAL A 985 -17.74 21.27 32.18
N SER A 986 -18.28 20.23 31.52
CA SER A 986 -17.64 19.49 30.41
C SER A 986 -18.66 18.69 29.59
N ARG A 987 -19.74 19.35 29.16
CA ARG A 987 -20.63 18.94 28.04
C ARG A 987 -21.61 20.07 27.73
N GLY A 988 -21.55 20.63 26.52
CA GLY A 988 -22.28 21.86 26.17
C GLY A 988 -21.99 22.39 24.75
N PHE A 989 -21.98 21.47 23.78
CA PHE A 989 -22.03 21.68 22.33
C PHE A 989 -20.90 22.41 21.57
N GLU A 990 -20.48 21.68 20.54
CA GLU A 990 -19.73 22.04 19.35
C GLU A 990 -20.48 23.04 18.43
N ILE A 991 -19.77 23.58 17.42
CA ILE A 991 -20.29 24.33 16.24
C ILE A 991 -20.86 25.74 16.61
N ASP A 992 -20.27 26.87 16.19
CA ASP A 992 -19.93 27.25 14.81
C ASP A 992 -18.59 28.02 14.71
N ALA A 993 -17.84 27.77 13.64
CA ALA A 993 -16.67 28.53 13.22
C ALA A 993 -16.41 28.43 11.70
N LEU A 994 -17.47 28.28 10.88
CA LEU A 994 -17.41 28.40 9.42
C LEU A 994 -18.41 29.42 8.86
N SER A 995 -18.62 30.51 9.61
CA SER A 995 -19.24 31.73 9.08
C SER A 995 -18.49 32.99 9.54
N LYS A 996 -18.65 34.09 8.79
CA LYS A 996 -18.25 35.46 9.13
C LYS A 996 -16.74 35.79 9.08
N SER A 997 -16.16 35.57 7.89
CA SER A 997 -15.47 36.71 7.26
C SER A 997 -16.52 37.78 6.94
N GLN A 998 -16.22 39.06 7.20
CA GLN A 998 -17.19 40.18 7.24
C GLN A 998 -18.19 40.02 8.42
N VAL A 999 -18.47 41.03 9.25
CA VAL A 999 -18.38 42.48 9.04
C VAL A 999 -17.52 43.15 10.11
N ALA A 1000 -16.60 44.01 9.68
CA ALA A 1000 -16.24 45.23 10.39
C ALA A 1000 -16.80 46.42 9.60
N GLN A 1001 -16.89 47.61 10.21
CA GLN A 1001 -17.42 48.86 9.63
C GLN A 1001 -18.96 48.95 9.48
N VAL A 1002 -19.63 49.23 10.61
CA VAL A 1002 -20.63 50.31 10.82
C VAL A 1002 -20.37 50.70 12.30
N GLU A 1003 -19.68 51.81 12.58
CA GLU A 1003 -20.26 53.13 12.96
C GLU A 1003 -21.07 53.01 14.28
N ILE A 1004 -20.74 53.69 15.39
CA ILE A 1004 -20.20 55.05 15.61
C ILE A 1004 -21.19 56.16 15.20
N GLU A 1005 -22.39 56.07 15.73
CA GLU A 1005 -23.33 57.17 16.01
C GLU A 1005 -24.15 56.80 17.27
N ASP A 1006 -24.92 57.72 17.87
CA ASP A 1006 -25.60 57.61 19.17
C ASP A 1006 -24.70 57.19 20.36
N ALA A 1007 -24.01 58.08 21.10
CA ALA A 1007 -24.19 59.52 21.33
C ALA A 1007 -25.45 59.93 22.13
N CYS A 1008 -25.33 59.85 23.47
CA CYS A 1008 -25.92 60.76 24.48
C CYS A 1008 -27.45 61.03 24.55
N SER A 1009 -28.08 60.50 25.62
CA SER A 1009 -29.14 61.18 26.38
C SER A 1009 -29.05 60.78 27.86
N ILE A 1010 -28.74 61.70 28.80
CA ILE A 1010 -29.70 62.46 29.63
C ILE A 1010 -30.48 61.50 30.56
N THR A 1011 -30.02 61.15 31.77
CA THR A 1011 -29.78 61.90 33.05
C THR A 1011 -31.00 62.15 33.93
N GLU A 1012 -31.14 61.31 34.96
CA GLU A 1012 -31.68 61.52 36.32
C GLU A 1012 -31.01 60.40 37.16
N ASP A 1013 -30.52 60.56 38.41
CA ASP A 1013 -30.66 61.66 39.37
C ASP A 1013 -29.34 61.90 40.19
N LEU A 1014 -29.29 62.91 41.07
CA LEU A 1014 -28.05 63.48 41.64
C LEU A 1014 -27.61 62.99 43.04
N SER A 1015 -26.30 62.70 43.20
CA SER A 1015 -25.37 63.12 44.30
C SER A 1015 -24.19 62.13 44.44
N SER A 1016 -22.93 62.52 44.72
CA SER A 1016 -22.30 63.83 44.97
C SER A 1016 -20.90 63.89 44.29
N PRO A 1017 -20.28 65.07 44.08
CA PRO A 1017 -19.19 65.20 43.10
C PRO A 1017 -17.82 64.62 43.50
N ASP A 1018 -17.44 64.74 44.78
CA ASP A 1018 -16.02 64.80 45.16
C ASP A 1018 -15.29 63.44 45.13
N GLN A 1019 -15.99 62.34 45.45
CA GLN A 1019 -15.39 60.99 45.43
C GLN A 1019 -15.23 60.41 44.02
N ASN A 1020 -16.04 60.88 43.06
CA ASN A 1020 -16.04 60.34 41.70
C ASN A 1020 -14.88 60.89 40.87
N ALA A 1021 -14.49 62.16 41.05
CA ALA A 1021 -13.34 62.74 40.36
C ALA A 1021 -12.04 61.98 40.69
N GLU A 1022 -11.83 61.61 41.94
CA GLU A 1022 -10.62 60.89 42.37
C GLU A 1022 -10.63 59.41 41.93
N ARG A 1023 -11.78 58.74 42.00
CA ARG A 1023 -11.96 57.38 41.44
C ARG A 1023 -11.73 57.34 39.93
N VAL A 1024 -12.26 58.30 39.18
CA VAL A 1024 -12.03 58.39 37.73
C VAL A 1024 -10.56 58.59 37.41
N LYS A 1025 -9.84 59.49 38.12
CA LYS A 1025 -8.39 59.65 37.95
C LYS A 1025 -7.62 58.34 38.18
N ILE A 1026 -7.91 57.65 39.29
CA ILE A 1026 -7.26 56.37 39.64
C ILE A 1026 -7.52 55.33 38.55
N LEU A 1027 -8.77 55.18 38.10
CA LEU A 1027 -9.14 54.24 37.04
C LEU A 1027 -8.52 54.62 35.69
N THR A 1028 -8.41 55.91 35.32
CA THR A 1028 -7.69 56.31 34.10
C THR A 1028 -6.21 55.99 34.20
N ALA A 1029 -5.55 56.25 35.33
CA ALA A 1029 -4.13 55.90 35.52
C ALA A 1029 -3.89 54.38 35.49
N GLU A 1030 -4.82 53.59 36.03
CA GLU A 1030 -4.78 52.12 35.97
C GLU A 1030 -5.05 51.60 34.54
N VAL A 1031 -5.96 52.22 33.79
CA VAL A 1031 -6.20 51.92 32.36
C VAL A 1031 -5.02 52.32 31.48
N GLU A 1032 -4.36 53.45 31.71
CA GLU A 1032 -3.11 53.83 31.02
C GLU A 1032 -1.99 52.82 31.32
N SER A 1033 -1.85 52.40 32.59
CA SER A 1033 -0.90 51.36 33.00
C SER A 1033 -1.19 50.01 32.31
N LEU A 1034 -2.47 49.61 32.24
CA LEU A 1034 -2.92 48.40 31.54
C LEU A 1034 -2.71 48.49 30.02
N LYS A 1035 -2.90 49.66 29.38
CA LYS A 1035 -2.56 49.88 27.96
C LYS A 1035 -1.07 49.69 27.70
N VAL A 1036 -0.21 50.24 28.56
CA VAL A 1036 1.26 50.08 28.45
C VAL A 1036 1.67 48.61 28.63
N MET A 1037 1.10 47.91 29.62
CA MET A 1037 1.33 46.47 29.79
C MET A 1037 0.82 45.64 28.59
N LEU A 1038 -0.35 45.97 28.03
CA LEU A 1038 -0.90 45.31 26.85
C LEU A 1038 -0.05 45.55 25.58
N GLN A 1039 0.51 46.75 25.41
CA GLN A 1039 1.46 47.04 24.33
C GLN A 1039 2.77 46.25 24.51
N ALA A 1040 3.31 46.18 25.73
CA ALA A 1040 4.50 45.39 26.03
C ALA A 1040 4.29 43.88 25.84
N GLU A 1041 3.09 43.36 26.14
CA GLU A 1041 2.74 41.96 25.91
C GLU A 1041 2.51 41.67 24.42
N LYS A 1042 1.89 42.59 23.66
CA LYS A 1042 1.80 42.49 22.19
C LYS A 1042 3.18 42.49 21.53
N GLN A 1043 4.11 43.33 21.99
CA GLN A 1043 5.49 43.32 21.48
C GLN A 1043 6.19 41.98 21.77
N ARG A 1044 6.03 41.42 22.98
CA ARG A 1044 6.55 40.08 23.33
C ARG A 1044 5.90 38.95 22.52
N ALA A 1045 4.60 39.03 22.24
CA ALA A 1045 3.91 38.06 21.39
C ALA A 1045 4.44 38.10 19.94
N ASN A 1046 4.51 39.29 19.34
CA ASN A 1046 5.02 39.48 17.98
C ASN A 1046 6.48 39.03 17.83
N GLU A 1047 7.34 39.27 18.83
CA GLU A 1047 8.74 38.81 18.77
C GLU A 1047 8.86 37.29 19.01
N CYS A 1048 7.99 36.70 19.83
CA CYS A 1048 7.91 35.24 19.99
C CYS A 1048 7.48 34.55 18.67
N GLU A 1049 6.46 35.10 18.00
CA GLU A 1049 6.01 34.64 16.69
C GLU A 1049 7.09 34.79 15.61
N ARG A 1050 7.78 35.94 15.58
CA ARG A 1050 8.93 36.15 14.68
C ARG A 1050 10.03 35.12 14.90
N ARG A 1051 10.45 34.89 16.15
CA ARG A 1051 11.45 33.86 16.49
C ARG A 1051 10.99 32.44 16.14
N TYR A 1052 9.69 32.15 16.23
CA TYR A 1052 9.12 30.87 15.79
C TYR A 1052 9.18 30.70 14.26
N VAL A 1053 8.89 31.75 13.49
CA VAL A 1053 9.02 31.75 12.02
C VAL A 1053 10.49 31.58 11.61
N GLU A 1054 11.40 32.35 12.22
CA GLU A 1054 12.85 32.25 11.96
C GLU A 1054 13.39 30.84 12.30
N ALA A 1055 12.92 30.22 13.40
CA ALA A 1055 13.23 28.84 13.75
C ALA A 1055 12.65 27.80 12.77
N ARG A 1056 11.44 28.02 12.24
CA ARG A 1056 10.85 27.14 11.20
C ARG A 1056 11.63 27.21 9.89
N VAL A 1057 12.01 28.40 9.43
CA VAL A 1057 12.82 28.58 8.21
C VAL A 1057 14.17 27.88 8.35
N SER A 1058 14.86 28.08 9.49
CA SER A 1058 16.12 27.37 9.79
C SER A 1058 15.95 25.84 9.81
N SER A 1059 14.85 25.34 10.39
CA SER A 1059 14.56 23.89 10.40
C SER A 1059 14.23 23.34 9.01
N GLU A 1060 13.59 24.11 8.13
CA GLU A 1060 13.26 23.69 6.76
C GLU A 1060 14.47 23.75 5.83
N GLU A 1061 15.38 24.71 6.02
CA GLU A 1061 16.66 24.73 5.30
C GLU A 1061 17.58 23.59 5.75
N GLY A 1062 17.61 23.28 7.06
CA GLY A 1062 18.26 22.08 7.58
C GLY A 1062 17.70 20.79 6.96
N ARG A 1063 16.38 20.72 6.80
CA ARG A 1063 15.69 19.59 6.13
C ARG A 1063 16.08 19.46 4.66
N ARG A 1064 16.17 20.57 3.92
CA ARG A 1064 16.63 20.56 2.50
C ARG A 1064 18.07 20.10 2.37
N LYS A 1065 18.96 20.56 3.26
CA LYS A 1065 20.37 20.11 3.29
C LYS A 1065 20.48 18.63 3.61
N LEU A 1066 19.61 18.08 4.47
CA LEU A 1066 19.51 16.64 4.71
C LEU A 1066 19.09 15.89 3.43
N GLU A 1067 17.99 16.30 2.78
CA GLU A 1067 17.52 15.72 1.50
C GLU A 1067 18.59 15.78 0.38
N GLU A 1068 19.42 16.82 0.38
CA GLU A 1068 20.55 16.97 -0.54
C GLU A 1068 21.71 16.01 -0.19
N THR A 1069 22.08 15.89 1.08
CA THR A 1069 23.08 14.89 1.52
C THR A 1069 22.61 13.45 1.29
N GLU A 1070 21.32 13.14 1.45
CA GLU A 1070 20.75 11.83 1.15
C GLU A 1070 20.86 11.49 -0.34
N ARG A 1071 20.61 12.45 -1.25
CA ARG A 1071 20.85 12.26 -2.70
C ARG A 1071 22.33 12.03 -3.00
N ILE A 1072 23.23 12.78 -2.37
CA ILE A 1072 24.68 12.61 -2.56
C ILE A 1072 25.14 11.23 -2.04
N VAL A 1073 24.63 10.77 -0.89
CA VAL A 1073 24.89 9.42 -0.38
C VAL A 1073 24.37 8.35 -1.33
N LEU A 1074 23.18 8.51 -1.91
CA LEU A 1074 22.65 7.59 -2.92
C LEU A 1074 23.49 7.57 -4.20
N GLN A 1075 23.96 8.73 -4.70
CA GLN A 1075 24.89 8.78 -5.83
C GLN A 1075 26.25 8.14 -5.52
N LEU A 1076 26.77 8.31 -4.31
CA LEU A 1076 28.00 7.65 -3.85
C LEU A 1076 27.81 6.13 -3.70
N GLN A 1077 26.66 5.68 -3.20
CA GLN A 1077 26.29 4.27 -3.12
C GLN A 1077 26.21 3.64 -4.52
N GLU A 1078 25.59 4.32 -5.48
CA GLU A 1078 25.51 3.85 -6.87
C GLU A 1078 26.88 3.86 -7.56
N SER A 1079 27.70 4.89 -7.32
CA SER A 1079 29.07 4.98 -7.82
C SER A 1079 29.97 3.87 -7.24
N LEU A 1080 29.81 3.56 -5.95
CA LEU A 1080 30.50 2.45 -5.29
C LEU A 1080 30.07 1.11 -5.86
N ASN A 1081 28.76 0.89 -6.08
CA ASN A 1081 28.25 -0.33 -6.70
C ASN A 1081 28.78 -0.51 -8.13
N ARG A 1082 28.82 0.56 -8.94
CA ARG A 1082 29.44 0.57 -10.27
C ARG A 1082 30.94 0.25 -10.21
N MET A 1083 31.66 0.78 -9.22
CA MET A 1083 33.09 0.53 -9.01
C MET A 1083 33.36 -0.92 -8.58
N ILE A 1084 32.55 -1.48 -7.66
CA ILE A 1084 32.58 -2.89 -7.26
C ILE A 1084 32.32 -3.79 -8.47
N TYR A 1085 31.36 -3.46 -9.33
CA TYR A 1085 31.09 -4.20 -10.55
C TYR A 1085 32.29 -4.18 -11.53
N CYS A 1086 32.89 -3.00 -11.76
CA CYS A 1086 34.11 -2.89 -12.57
C CYS A 1086 35.28 -3.70 -11.99
N MET A 1087 35.50 -3.66 -10.66
CA MET A 1087 36.53 -4.47 -10.00
C MET A 1087 36.24 -5.96 -10.08
N SER A 1088 34.97 -6.38 -9.99
CA SER A 1088 34.57 -7.79 -10.14
C SER A 1088 34.84 -8.31 -11.56
N ASN A 1089 34.59 -7.47 -12.58
CA ASN A 1089 34.93 -7.77 -13.96
C ASN A 1089 36.46 -7.87 -14.15
N GLN A 1090 37.24 -6.91 -13.63
CA GLN A 1090 38.72 -6.98 -13.68
C GLN A 1090 39.29 -8.19 -12.94
N VAL A 1091 38.72 -8.58 -11.79
CA VAL A 1091 39.07 -9.83 -11.09
C VAL A 1091 38.73 -11.05 -11.93
N SER A 1092 37.65 -11.02 -12.71
CA SER A 1092 37.25 -12.11 -13.61
C SER A 1092 38.14 -12.19 -14.86
N GLU A 1093 38.59 -11.06 -15.42
CA GLU A 1093 39.63 -10.99 -16.46
C GLU A 1093 40.97 -11.52 -15.92
N LEU A 1094 41.40 -11.09 -14.73
CA LEU A 1094 42.62 -11.62 -14.11
C LEU A 1094 42.54 -13.12 -13.82
N LYS A 1095 41.36 -13.63 -13.41
CA LYS A 1095 41.12 -15.06 -13.14
C LYS A 1095 41.08 -15.91 -14.41
N THR A 1096 40.61 -15.36 -15.53
CA THR A 1096 40.68 -16.02 -16.85
C THR A 1096 42.08 -15.97 -17.45
N ILE A 1097 42.81 -14.86 -17.31
CA ILE A 1097 44.24 -14.78 -17.65
C ILE A 1097 45.04 -15.82 -16.85
N LEU A 1098 44.83 -15.93 -15.54
CA LEU A 1098 45.49 -16.95 -14.71
C LEU A 1098 45.19 -18.38 -15.18
N SER A 1099 43.93 -18.70 -15.50
CA SER A 1099 43.56 -20.05 -15.94
C SER A 1099 44.06 -20.41 -17.34
N THR A 1100 44.33 -19.42 -18.21
CA THR A 1100 45.07 -19.63 -19.47
C THR A 1100 46.57 -19.86 -19.23
N ALA A 1101 47.19 -19.10 -18.32
CA ALA A 1101 48.60 -19.29 -17.96
C ALA A 1101 48.85 -20.69 -17.39
N SER A 1102 47.98 -21.21 -16.50
CA SER A 1102 48.10 -22.56 -15.92
C SER A 1102 48.01 -23.71 -16.94
N LYS A 1103 47.65 -23.45 -18.20
CA LYS A 1103 47.65 -24.45 -19.29
C LYS A 1103 48.91 -24.41 -20.18
N SER A 1104 49.83 -23.48 -19.94
CA SER A 1104 51.05 -23.30 -20.76
C SER A 1104 52.33 -23.92 -20.17
N SER A 1105 52.26 -24.58 -19.02
CA SER A 1105 53.45 -25.01 -18.25
C SER A 1105 53.42 -26.47 -17.76
N SER A 1106 53.14 -27.43 -18.65
CA SER A 1106 53.32 -28.86 -18.37
C SER A 1106 53.54 -29.70 -19.63
N THR A 1107 54.78 -29.73 -20.13
CA THR A 1107 55.21 -30.71 -21.15
C THR A 1107 56.71 -30.98 -20.99
N THR A 1108 57.14 -32.22 -21.27
CA THR A 1108 58.45 -32.82 -20.89
C THR A 1108 58.61 -33.05 -19.38
N SER A 1109 59.15 -34.18 -18.90
CA SER A 1109 59.48 -35.45 -19.58
C SER A 1109 59.73 -36.60 -18.59
N GLY A 1110 59.43 -37.83 -19.01
CA GLY A 1110 60.13 -39.04 -18.56
C GLY A 1110 59.37 -39.97 -17.59
N PRO A 1111 59.75 -41.27 -17.49
CA PRO A 1111 58.91 -42.31 -16.88
C PRO A 1111 59.56 -43.07 -15.71
N LEU A 1112 58.83 -44.00 -15.07
CA LEU A 1112 59.14 -45.46 -15.05
C LEU A 1112 58.28 -46.26 -14.02
N VAL A 1113 57.71 -47.38 -14.49
CA VAL A 1113 57.53 -48.70 -13.83
C VAL A 1113 56.83 -48.84 -12.45
N ARG A 1114 55.64 -49.47 -12.51
CA ARG A 1114 55.07 -50.56 -11.67
C ARG A 1114 55.69 -50.87 -10.28
N HIS A 1115 54.82 -51.07 -9.28
CA HIS A 1115 54.34 -52.44 -8.94
C HIS A 1115 52.98 -52.43 -8.22
N GLU A 1116 52.40 -53.62 -7.99
CA GLU A 1116 51.16 -53.83 -7.23
C GLU A 1116 51.30 -53.36 -5.76
N GLY A 1117 50.24 -53.03 -4.99
CA GLY A 1117 48.80 -53.17 -5.22
C GLY A 1117 48.15 -54.14 -4.22
N PHE A 1118 47.11 -53.70 -3.49
CA PHE A 1118 46.17 -54.56 -2.75
C PHE A 1118 44.89 -53.80 -2.34
N ASP A 1119 43.81 -54.53 -2.08
CA ASP A 1119 42.46 -53.99 -1.87
C ASP A 1119 42.11 -53.58 -0.43
N SER A 1120 41.23 -52.57 -0.32
CA SER A 1120 40.16 -52.40 0.69
C SER A 1120 40.49 -52.27 2.20
N ILE A 1121 39.82 -51.31 2.87
CA ILE A 1121 38.85 -51.52 3.98
C ILE A 1121 38.45 -50.17 4.62
N SER A 1122 37.33 -50.16 5.34
CA SER A 1122 36.50 -49.03 5.73
C SER A 1122 36.90 -48.24 6.98
N SER A 1123 36.45 -46.98 7.00
CA SER A 1123 35.80 -46.25 8.13
C SER A 1123 36.52 -46.02 9.47
N ASN A 1124 36.56 -44.75 9.87
CA ASN A 1124 36.56 -44.21 11.25
C ASN A 1124 37.81 -44.50 12.12
N SER A 1125 38.28 -43.60 13.01
CA SER A 1125 37.91 -42.21 13.32
C SER A 1125 39.05 -41.51 14.09
N ASP A 1126 39.01 -40.17 14.13
CA ASP A 1126 39.61 -39.26 15.12
C ASP A 1126 41.09 -39.40 15.53
N TYR A 1127 41.96 -38.48 15.05
CA TYR A 1127 42.64 -37.53 15.95
C TYR A 1127 43.13 -36.26 15.23
N SER A 1128 43.65 -35.29 16.02
CA SER A 1128 44.18 -33.98 15.60
C SER A 1128 45.52 -34.06 14.83
N SER A 1129 46.09 -32.99 14.24
CA SER A 1129 45.91 -31.53 14.44
C SER A 1129 46.31 -30.70 13.21
N THR A 1130 46.05 -29.37 13.23
CA THR A 1130 46.73 -28.29 12.46
C THR A 1130 46.83 -28.43 10.93
N ASP A 1131 46.34 -27.48 10.13
CA ASP A 1131 46.81 -26.08 10.11
C ASP A 1131 45.72 -25.05 9.68
N SER A 1132 46.14 -23.80 9.48
CA SER A 1132 45.43 -22.52 9.41
C SER A 1132 44.34 -22.29 8.35
N ASP A 1133 43.40 -21.40 8.69
CA ASP A 1133 42.25 -20.97 7.89
C ASP A 1133 42.57 -20.21 6.59
N PHE A 1134 41.67 -20.33 5.60
CA PHE A 1134 41.13 -19.16 4.89
C PHE A 1134 39.77 -19.45 4.24
N THR A 1135 38.66 -19.20 4.96
CA THR A 1135 37.29 -19.34 4.43
C THR A 1135 36.44 -18.11 4.77
N PHE A 1136 35.71 -17.57 3.77
CA PHE A 1136 34.66 -16.56 3.95
C PHE A 1136 33.29 -17.15 3.59
N PRO A 1137 32.32 -17.17 4.53
CA PRO A 1137 30.91 -17.39 4.20
C PRO A 1137 29.98 -16.27 4.69
N ALA A 1138 29.05 -15.90 3.79
CA ALA A 1138 27.70 -15.33 3.98
C ALA A 1138 27.35 -14.37 5.15
N PRO A 1139 26.71 -13.21 4.88
CA PRO A 1139 26.11 -12.37 5.91
C PRO A 1139 24.72 -12.89 6.36
N ALA A 1140 24.47 -12.89 7.66
CA ALA A 1140 23.14 -12.98 8.25
C ALA A 1140 22.94 -11.85 9.28
N THR A 1141 21.75 -11.24 9.30
CA THR A 1141 21.49 -10.00 10.04
C THR A 1141 21.15 -10.24 11.51
N SER A 1142 21.83 -9.53 12.43
CA SER A 1142 21.34 -9.31 13.79
C SER A 1142 21.63 -7.88 14.25
N SER A 1143 20.83 -7.38 15.21
CA SER A 1143 20.81 -5.99 15.63
C SER A 1143 21.76 -5.69 16.78
N VAL A 1144 22.54 -4.60 16.68
CA VAL A 1144 23.24 -3.98 17.82
C VAL A 1144 23.08 -2.46 17.77
N ASN A 1145 22.79 -1.84 18.91
CA ASN A 1145 22.73 -0.38 19.06
C ASN A 1145 24.13 0.23 18.97
N PHE A 1146 24.29 1.34 18.26
CA PHE A 1146 25.46 2.22 18.41
C PHE A 1146 25.05 3.60 18.93
N SER A 1147 25.66 3.99 20.04
CA SER A 1147 25.56 5.32 20.63
C SER A 1147 26.94 5.92 20.80
N SER A 1148 27.26 6.96 20.04
CA SER A 1148 28.50 7.72 20.21
C SER A 1148 28.32 9.21 19.96
N THR A 1149 28.67 10.00 20.99
CA THR A 1149 29.44 11.26 20.95
C THR A 1149 29.26 12.25 19.79
N GLY A 1150 28.83 13.47 20.10
CA GLY A 1150 28.92 14.63 19.20
C GLY A 1150 30.28 15.34 19.21
N PRO A 1151 30.46 16.40 18.38
CA PRO A 1151 31.71 17.15 18.23
C PRO A 1151 31.92 18.24 19.30
N SER A 1152 33.15 18.72 19.44
CA SER A 1152 33.60 19.67 20.46
C SER A 1152 34.20 20.96 19.89
N SER A 1153 34.34 22.01 20.70
CA SER A 1153 35.11 23.24 20.37
C SER A 1153 35.63 23.98 21.63
N ILE A 1154 36.86 23.64 22.00
CA ILE A 1154 37.95 24.43 22.63
C ILE A 1154 37.62 25.84 23.19
N GLN A 1155 37.82 26.04 24.50
CA GLN A 1155 38.88 26.92 25.11
C GLN A 1155 38.87 26.77 26.67
N LEU A 1156 39.85 26.12 27.33
CA LEU A 1156 41.19 26.55 27.80
C LEU A 1156 41.18 27.30 29.18
N ILE A 1157 42.20 27.06 30.03
CA ILE A 1157 42.54 27.72 31.34
C ILE A 1157 41.72 27.19 32.57
N VAL A 1158 42.28 26.75 33.72
CA VAL A 1158 43.65 26.34 34.13
C VAL A 1158 43.64 25.48 35.44
N GLN A 1159 44.60 24.56 35.59
CA GLN A 1159 45.20 23.90 36.79
C GLN A 1159 44.38 23.24 37.94
N ASP A 1160 44.70 21.96 38.16
CA ASP A 1160 45.26 21.30 39.37
C ASP A 1160 44.65 21.46 40.78
N VAL A 1161 44.38 20.34 41.47
CA VAL A 1161 45.24 19.74 42.55
C VAL A 1161 44.51 18.60 43.30
N SER A 1162 45.16 17.43 43.47
CA SER A 1162 44.82 16.30 44.38
C SER A 1162 43.48 15.55 44.16
N GLY A 1163 43.28 14.30 44.61
CA GLY A 1163 44.20 13.32 45.23
C GLY A 1163 43.48 12.33 46.18
N GLY A 1164 43.91 11.06 46.21
CA GLY A 1164 43.30 9.95 47.00
C GLY A 1164 42.32 9.08 46.18
N GLU A 1165 42.25 7.74 46.26
CA GLU A 1165 42.31 6.77 47.39
C GLU A 1165 41.00 6.64 48.19
N VAL A 1166 40.49 5.45 48.62
CA VAL A 1166 40.80 4.02 48.33
C VAL A 1166 39.66 3.11 48.86
N SER A 1167 39.48 1.89 48.31
CA SER A 1167 38.76 0.71 48.87
C SER A 1167 37.24 0.76 49.19
N GLY A 1168 36.67 -0.43 49.45
CA GLY A 1168 35.43 -0.65 50.24
C GLY A 1168 34.13 -0.66 49.43
N SER A 1169 33.56 -1.75 48.89
CA SER A 1169 33.34 -3.14 49.36
C SER A 1169 32.25 -3.32 50.42
N GLU A 1170 31.31 -4.23 50.13
CA GLU A 1170 30.36 -4.89 51.06
C GLU A 1170 29.23 -4.05 51.70
N ASN A 1171 28.04 -4.60 52.02
CA ASN A 1171 27.27 -5.70 51.39
C ASN A 1171 25.82 -5.68 51.97
N GLU A 1172 24.95 -6.58 51.50
CA GLU A 1172 23.64 -6.95 52.11
C GLU A 1172 22.51 -5.88 52.07
N LYS A 1173 21.21 -6.21 52.00
CA LYS A 1173 20.48 -7.48 51.78
C LYS A 1173 19.05 -7.22 51.28
N GLU A 1174 18.37 -8.29 50.84
CA GLU A 1174 16.91 -8.41 50.59
C GLU A 1174 16.30 -7.56 49.45
N GLY A 1175 15.39 -8.07 48.61
CA GLY A 1175 14.98 -9.48 48.46
C GLY A 1175 13.75 -9.70 47.56
N ALA A 1176 13.73 -10.85 46.87
CA ALA A 1176 12.57 -11.60 46.36
C ALA A 1176 11.67 -11.07 45.22
N PHE A 1177 11.52 -11.94 44.20
CA PHE A 1177 10.31 -12.29 43.43
C PHE A 1177 9.67 -11.31 42.41
N ASP A 1178 9.98 -11.60 41.14
CA ASP A 1178 9.07 -12.12 40.09
C ASP A 1178 7.92 -11.29 39.44
N ASP A 1179 7.68 -11.73 38.19
CA ASP A 1179 6.48 -11.67 37.34
C ASP A 1179 6.07 -10.40 36.54
N PHE A 1180 5.90 -10.67 35.22
CA PHE A 1180 5.04 -10.02 34.22
C PHE A 1180 4.96 -8.47 34.16
N PHE A 1181 5.72 -7.86 33.22
CA PHE A 1181 5.15 -7.36 31.95
C PHE A 1181 6.20 -6.93 30.91
#